data_AF-A0A336M5W3-F1
#
_entry.id   AF-A0A336M5W3-F1
#
_cell.length_a   1.000
_cell.length_b   1.000
_cell.length_c   1.000
_cell.angle_alpha   90.00
_cell.angle_beta   90.00
_cell.angle_gamma   90.00
#
_symmetry.space_group_name_H-M   'P 1'
#
loop_
_entity.id
_entity.type
_entity.pdbx_description
1 polymer ?
#
loop_
_entity_poly.entity_id
_entity_poly.type
_entity_poly.pdbx_seq_one_letter_code
_entity_poly.pdbx_strand_id
1 'polypeptide(L)'
;MIQNIIDAYQWLKIGNNPLLDTWFLFGTPFPIIAIVASYMIFVLYLGPKWMKNREPFNLRYIIIIYNALQVYYNFWMIKTVRNMLNLIVLIFITSNLLLSQGTTDHQFTNFFFNFGCVTGLPIPERQRIHYEITRAFWHGTMNKIFDLLDTIFFVLTKKQSHITFLHVHHHVVVVLIMWIFGKYFPGIELTIVGLCNTVVHMFMYFYYLIAALGPAYKKYLWWKKYLTLLQIVQFLIITAYTTAALYVACDFNKYLCYLIIFEALFNLTLFVNFYIKAYRKDEKLSRSMRNKMAMCGSMQSDQSYDINQTKYHDLHTGHSSEMDNWLLFGSPGPIITLLVSYTIFVLYLGPRWMQNRKPFNLKYIIIFYNAAQVFYNYWILSSTLVNRSFFTYFLSFGCTKSMSPAELTAFSKLIYSAYWHGTVNKMLDLLDTVFFVLRKKQSHITFLHVQHHTTICGLIWAIGKYYSGFEPAVVGFCNTMVHMVMYFYYLIAALGPQFKKYLWWKKYLTVMQMVQFIIIGSYSMIALCYSCGFSTKMLCIMGFESAFNLSLFLNFYAKSYNKKGKNLNANMTKAIKTRIVCGSQVLDSWPLFGSPIPVTVILVLYAYFVLYFGPNWMKNRKPYNLKYAIIAYNAIQVYYNFWLIISLALWHAVMDRILDLVDTVFFVLTKKQSHVTFLHVYHHISVVAILWTASKYFQGLEFGIVGILNIFVHMIMYFYYLIAALGPQFKKYLWWKRYLTTLQITQFIIILIYMVASFWLACDFKRFVVNTIIAESVINLVLFLNFYMKAYKKGLNQAMKDKISICGSPILDSWPLYGSPIPIFTILISYISFVLYFGPKWMRNREPFNLKYVIIAYNAIQVYHNYWMITTAMSQDNYFKYLLGFGCANVTKTEDEIFRFKMYRAFWIVTLNKLLDLLDTVFFVLRKKQSHVTFLHVHHHAAMVAIIWTFGKYYPGLELMIVGLCNLIVHTVMYGYYLIAALGPKYRKYLWWKKQLTLMQIAQFLIIITYMTISLWTSCGYKPIITI
;
A
#
# COMPACT_ATOMS: atom_id res chain seq x y z
N MET A 1 -18.08 14.36 25.37
CA MET A 1 -19.14 14.12 24.36
C MET A 1 -20.29 15.09 24.51
N ILE A 2 -21.08 15.08 25.61
CA ILE A 2 -22.16 16.08 25.80
C ILE A 2 -21.64 17.51 25.65
N GLN A 3 -20.50 17.86 26.25
CA GLN A 3 -19.88 19.17 26.00
C GLN A 3 -19.58 19.36 24.52
N ASN A 4 -18.88 18.46 23.83
CA ASN A 4 -18.65 18.54 22.37
C ASN A 4 -19.95 18.64 21.53
N ILE A 5 -21.10 18.16 22.02
CA ILE A 5 -22.41 18.26 21.36
C ILE A 5 -23.07 19.61 21.67
N ILE A 6 -22.92 20.14 22.89
CA ILE A 6 -23.29 21.52 23.25
C ILE A 6 -22.41 22.51 22.49
N ASP A 7 -21.10 22.27 22.40
CA ASP A 7 -20.15 23.04 21.61
C ASP A 7 -20.50 22.95 20.12
N ALA A 8 -20.82 21.76 19.59
CA ALA A 8 -21.27 21.61 18.21
C ALA A 8 -22.63 22.28 17.94
N TYR A 9 -23.55 22.28 18.92
CA TYR A 9 -24.85 22.93 18.83
C TYR A 9 -24.74 24.46 18.92
N GLN A 10 -23.92 24.97 19.85
CA GLN A 10 -23.54 26.38 19.93
C GLN A 10 -22.76 26.80 18.68
N TRP A 11 -21.88 25.96 18.13
CA TRP A 11 -21.15 26.21 16.89
C TRP A 11 -22.05 26.21 15.65
N LEU A 12 -23.04 25.30 15.57
CA LEU A 12 -24.11 25.37 14.55
C LEU A 12 -24.96 26.63 14.71
N LYS A 13 -25.16 27.11 15.95
CA LYS A 13 -25.86 28.37 16.24
C LYS A 13 -25.02 29.62 15.92
N ILE A 14 -23.70 29.54 16.01
CA ILE A 14 -22.72 30.58 15.64
C ILE A 14 -22.51 30.62 14.12
N GLY A 15 -22.54 29.47 13.43
CA GLY A 15 -22.41 29.36 11.97
C GLY A 15 -23.70 29.62 11.19
N ASN A 16 -24.88 29.60 11.83
CA ASN A 16 -26.15 29.80 11.14
C ASN A 16 -26.17 31.13 10.38
N ASN A 17 -26.31 31.08 9.05
CA ASN A 17 -26.46 32.28 8.23
C ASN A 17 -27.93 32.79 8.28
N PRO A 18 -28.22 33.93 8.92
CA PRO A 18 -29.58 34.43 9.05
C PRO A 18 -30.19 34.90 7.72
N LEU A 19 -29.35 35.19 6.70
CA LEU A 19 -29.83 35.54 5.35
C LEU A 19 -30.64 34.41 4.71
N LEU A 20 -30.41 33.15 5.12
CA LEU A 20 -31.08 31.97 4.59
C LEU A 20 -32.33 31.56 5.40
N ASP A 21 -32.55 32.08 6.61
CA ASP A 21 -33.72 31.74 7.41
C ASP A 21 -35.05 32.15 6.74
N THR A 22 -35.04 33.23 5.95
CA THR A 22 -36.20 33.72 5.19
C THR A 22 -36.31 33.12 3.78
N TRP A 23 -35.33 32.34 3.33
CA TRP A 23 -35.28 31.84 1.96
C TRP A 23 -35.93 30.45 1.82
N PHE A 24 -36.52 30.21 0.65
CA PHE A 24 -37.30 29.00 0.36
C PHE A 24 -36.50 27.72 0.65
N LEU A 25 -37.09 26.84 1.49
CA LEU A 25 -36.53 25.59 2.02
C LEU A 25 -35.31 25.70 2.97
N PHE A 26 -34.93 26.88 3.46
CA PHE A 26 -33.75 27.05 4.32
C PHE A 26 -34.02 27.46 5.80
N GLY A 27 -35.26 27.80 6.17
CA GLY A 27 -35.60 28.12 7.57
C GLY A 27 -35.51 26.94 8.55
N THR A 28 -35.74 25.69 8.12
CA THR A 28 -35.57 24.48 8.94
C THR A 28 -35.10 23.29 8.08
N PRO A 29 -34.49 22.24 8.67
CA PRO A 29 -34.08 21.04 7.91
C PRO A 29 -35.26 20.15 7.49
N PHE A 30 -36.40 20.22 8.17
CA PHE A 30 -37.52 19.29 7.99
C PHE A 30 -38.09 19.25 6.55
N PRO A 31 -38.29 20.36 5.82
CA PRO A 31 -38.75 20.32 4.43
C PRO A 31 -37.82 19.55 3.50
N ILE A 32 -36.50 19.72 3.63
CA ILE A 32 -35.52 19.00 2.80
C ILE A 32 -35.48 17.51 3.17
N ILE A 33 -35.52 17.18 4.46
CA ILE A 33 -35.61 15.79 4.93
C ILE A 33 -36.90 15.13 4.42
N ALA A 34 -38.03 15.84 4.41
CA ALA A 34 -39.32 15.36 3.89
C ALA A 34 -39.30 15.16 2.36
N ILE A 35 -38.69 16.08 1.61
CA ILE A 35 -38.47 15.95 0.16
C ILE A 35 -37.61 14.72 -0.14
N VAL A 36 -36.48 14.56 0.57
CA VAL A 36 -35.57 13.41 0.40
C VAL A 36 -36.23 12.09 0.81
N ALA A 37 -36.98 12.05 1.91
CA ALA A 37 -37.67 10.84 2.37
C ALA A 37 -38.80 10.43 1.41
N SER A 38 -39.66 11.36 1.01
CA SER A 38 -40.75 11.10 0.03
C SER A 38 -40.20 10.69 -1.33
N TYR A 39 -39.11 11.32 -1.79
CA TYR A 39 -38.33 10.91 -2.95
C TYR A 39 -37.84 9.46 -2.85
N MET A 40 -37.19 9.07 -1.74
CA MET A 40 -36.71 7.70 -1.55
C MET A 40 -37.86 6.69 -1.52
N ILE A 41 -38.96 7.00 -0.83
CA ILE A 41 -40.17 6.16 -0.77
C ILE A 41 -40.79 6.00 -2.17
N PHE A 42 -40.82 7.07 -2.97
CA PHE A 42 -41.32 7.01 -4.35
C PHE A 42 -40.40 6.18 -5.25
N VAL A 43 -39.11 6.51 -5.32
CA VAL A 43 -38.15 5.91 -6.27
C VAL A 43 -37.88 4.44 -5.95
N LEU A 44 -37.83 4.05 -4.67
CA LEU A 44 -37.49 2.68 -4.26
C LEU A 44 -38.71 1.77 -4.06
N TYR A 45 -39.90 2.31 -3.81
CA TYR A 45 -41.09 1.49 -3.49
C TYR A 45 -42.37 1.90 -4.25
N LEU A 46 -42.95 3.07 -3.99
CA LEU A 46 -44.28 3.40 -4.49
C LEU A 46 -44.33 3.51 -6.02
N GLY A 47 -43.39 4.23 -6.62
CA GLY A 47 -43.29 4.43 -8.06
C GLY A 47 -43.09 3.14 -8.84
N PRO A 48 -42.08 2.29 -8.53
CA PRO A 48 -41.92 0.98 -9.15
C PRO A 48 -43.14 0.05 -8.96
N LYS A 49 -43.79 0.09 -7.79
CA LYS A 49 -45.00 -0.70 -7.49
C LYS A 49 -46.21 -0.24 -8.33
N TRP A 50 -46.43 1.07 -8.44
CA TRP A 50 -47.50 1.68 -9.23
C TRP A 50 -47.30 1.50 -10.74
N MET A 51 -46.05 1.66 -11.21
CA MET A 51 -45.69 1.43 -12.61
C MET A 51 -45.73 -0.03 -13.03
N LYS A 52 -45.69 -1.00 -12.10
CA LYS A 52 -45.57 -2.45 -12.41
C LYS A 52 -46.52 -2.87 -13.54
N ASN A 53 -47.81 -2.55 -13.39
CA ASN A 53 -48.88 -2.96 -14.30
C ASN A 53 -49.28 -1.88 -15.33
N ARG A 54 -48.51 -0.78 -15.46
CA ARG A 54 -48.78 0.31 -16.42
C ARG A 54 -47.76 0.32 -17.56
N GLU A 55 -48.11 0.90 -18.71
CA GLU A 55 -47.15 1.14 -19.78
C GLU A 55 -46.16 2.28 -19.42
N PRO A 56 -44.94 2.33 -20.01
CA PRO A 56 -44.00 3.42 -19.76
C PRO A 56 -44.49 4.73 -20.40
N PHE A 57 -44.52 5.81 -19.62
CA PHE A 57 -44.99 7.12 -20.10
C PHE A 57 -44.07 7.68 -21.21
N ASN A 58 -44.64 8.22 -22.28
CA ASN A 58 -43.90 8.86 -23.37
C ASN A 58 -43.45 10.29 -23.01
N LEU A 59 -42.58 10.41 -22.02
CA LEU A 59 -42.08 11.69 -21.52
C LEU A 59 -40.98 12.30 -22.41
N ARG A 60 -40.88 11.94 -23.70
CA ARG A 60 -39.73 12.31 -24.57
C ARG A 60 -39.56 13.83 -24.68
N TYR A 61 -40.61 14.57 -24.99
CA TYR A 61 -40.56 16.03 -25.10
C TYR A 61 -40.28 16.71 -23.75
N ILE A 62 -40.91 16.23 -22.67
CA ILE A 62 -40.68 16.73 -21.31
C ILE A 62 -39.21 16.53 -20.90
N ILE A 63 -38.63 15.37 -21.20
CA ILE A 63 -37.21 15.07 -20.95
C ILE A 63 -36.30 15.94 -21.82
N ILE A 64 -36.64 16.23 -23.08
CA ILE A 64 -35.87 17.16 -23.93
C ILE A 64 -35.87 18.58 -23.32
N ILE A 65 -37.04 19.11 -22.98
CA ILE A 65 -37.20 20.45 -22.38
C ILE A 65 -36.46 20.53 -21.04
N TYR A 66 -36.64 19.55 -20.16
CA TYR A 66 -35.94 19.47 -18.87
C TYR A 66 -34.41 19.45 -19.03
N ASN A 67 -33.87 18.64 -19.96
CA ASN A 67 -32.42 18.60 -20.17
C ASN A 67 -31.89 19.92 -20.76
N ALA A 68 -32.66 20.60 -21.63
CA ALA A 68 -32.30 21.91 -22.16
C ALA A 68 -32.30 23.00 -21.06
N LEU A 69 -33.32 23.00 -20.18
CA LEU A 69 -33.40 23.87 -19.02
C LEU A 69 -32.25 23.60 -18.02
N GLN A 70 -31.91 22.33 -17.78
CA GLN A 70 -30.76 21.93 -16.96
C GLN A 70 -29.43 22.45 -17.54
N VAL A 71 -29.19 22.29 -18.85
CA VAL A 71 -27.98 22.84 -19.50
C VAL A 71 -27.94 24.37 -19.35
N TYR A 72 -29.06 25.06 -19.58
CA TYR A 72 -29.16 26.51 -19.42
C TYR A 72 -28.91 26.96 -17.97
N TYR A 73 -29.51 26.29 -16.98
CA TYR A 73 -29.38 26.64 -15.56
C TYR A 73 -27.93 26.45 -15.07
N ASN A 74 -27.30 25.32 -15.42
CA ASN A 74 -25.90 25.07 -15.06
C ASN A 74 -24.95 26.06 -15.77
N PHE A 75 -25.22 26.43 -17.05
CA PHE A 75 -24.46 27.48 -17.75
C PHE A 75 -24.64 28.87 -17.13
N TRP A 76 -25.87 29.24 -16.74
CA TRP A 76 -26.16 30.49 -16.05
C TRP A 76 -25.45 30.55 -14.69
N MET A 77 -25.47 29.46 -13.90
CA MET A 77 -24.71 29.36 -12.65
C MET A 77 -23.20 29.56 -12.87
N ILE A 78 -22.61 28.95 -13.91
CA ILE A 78 -21.19 29.14 -14.26
C ILE A 78 -20.90 30.62 -14.58
N LYS A 79 -21.78 31.29 -15.34
CA LYS A 79 -21.65 32.74 -15.63
C LYS A 79 -21.73 33.59 -14.35
N THR A 80 -22.67 33.30 -13.46
CA THR A 80 -22.85 34.01 -12.18
C THR A 80 -21.63 33.85 -11.27
N VAL A 81 -21.16 32.62 -11.06
CA VAL A 81 -19.96 32.35 -10.23
C VAL A 81 -18.70 32.98 -10.86
N ARG A 82 -18.51 32.90 -12.19
CA ARG A 82 -17.39 33.57 -12.87
C ARG A 82 -17.43 35.08 -12.69
N ASN A 83 -18.61 35.70 -12.81
CA ASN A 83 -18.75 37.14 -12.63
C ASN A 83 -18.47 37.55 -11.16
N MET A 84 -18.86 36.74 -10.18
CA MET A 84 -18.52 36.94 -8.77
C MET A 84 -17.01 36.81 -8.52
N LEU A 85 -16.36 35.79 -9.09
CA LEU A 85 -14.90 35.61 -9.00
C LEU A 85 -14.14 36.79 -9.63
N ASN A 86 -14.57 37.25 -10.81
CA ASN A 86 -13.98 38.42 -11.46
C ASN A 86 -14.16 39.70 -10.63
N LEU A 87 -15.28 39.86 -9.91
CA LEU A 87 -15.48 40.98 -9.00
C LEU A 87 -14.56 40.92 -7.77
N ILE A 88 -14.38 39.73 -7.17
CA ILE A 88 -13.44 39.53 -6.05
C ILE A 88 -12.00 39.82 -6.50
N VAL A 89 -11.61 39.34 -7.69
CA VAL A 89 -10.32 39.65 -8.30
C VAL A 89 -10.17 41.15 -8.57
N LEU A 90 -11.19 41.83 -9.10
CA LEU A 90 -11.14 43.29 -9.36
C LEU A 90 -10.95 44.10 -8.07
N ILE A 91 -11.62 43.73 -6.97
CA ILE A 91 -11.46 44.40 -5.67
C ILE A 91 -10.08 44.09 -5.06
N PHE A 92 -9.58 42.86 -5.21
CA PHE A 92 -8.20 42.52 -4.82
C PHE A 92 -7.16 43.29 -5.66
N ILE A 93 -7.46 43.58 -6.92
CA ILE A 93 -6.62 44.44 -7.76
C ILE A 93 -6.65 45.88 -7.25
N THR A 94 -7.81 46.51 -7.10
CA THR A 94 -7.89 47.94 -6.69
C THR A 94 -7.31 48.20 -5.31
N SER A 95 -7.48 47.27 -4.36
CA SER A 95 -6.86 47.37 -3.03
C SER A 95 -5.33 47.20 -3.03
N ASN A 96 -4.75 46.53 -4.03
CA ASN A 96 -3.29 46.47 -4.22
C ASN A 96 -2.77 47.56 -5.19
N LEU A 97 -3.60 48.13 -6.07
CA LEU A 97 -3.17 49.10 -7.09
C LEU A 97 -2.79 50.48 -6.51
N LEU A 98 -3.15 50.76 -5.25
CA LEU A 98 -2.60 51.86 -4.47
C LEU A 98 -1.12 51.65 -4.08
N LEU A 99 -0.58 50.44 -4.29
CA LEU A 99 0.81 50.08 -4.05
C LEU A 99 1.40 49.35 -5.27
N SER A 100 1.84 50.17 -6.24
CA SER A 100 2.56 49.83 -7.48
C SER A 100 1.75 49.38 -8.71
N GLN A 101 2.30 49.69 -9.88
CA GLN A 101 1.72 49.46 -11.21
C GLN A 101 2.26 48.16 -11.82
N GLY A 102 1.45 47.43 -12.59
CA GLY A 102 2.00 46.43 -13.54
C GLY A 102 1.08 45.27 -13.92
N THR A 103 0.60 45.30 -15.18
CA THR A 103 0.05 44.15 -15.96
C THR A 103 -1.16 43.38 -15.41
N THR A 104 -2.18 43.22 -16.26
CA THR A 104 -3.53 42.74 -15.88
C THR A 104 -3.79 41.23 -16.08
N ASP A 105 -2.90 40.50 -16.76
CA ASP A 105 -3.20 39.13 -17.22
C ASP A 105 -2.82 38.02 -16.22
N HIS A 106 -1.88 38.29 -15.29
CA HIS A 106 -1.37 37.30 -14.33
C HIS A 106 -2.30 37.02 -13.12
N GLN A 107 -3.39 37.77 -12.97
CA GLN A 107 -4.09 37.91 -11.69
C GLN A 107 -5.16 36.82 -11.42
N PHE A 108 -5.73 36.20 -12.46
CA PHE A 108 -6.62 35.04 -12.31
C PHE A 108 -5.90 33.84 -11.69
N THR A 109 -4.62 33.65 -12.03
CA THR A 109 -3.75 32.60 -11.52
C THR A 109 -3.56 32.72 -10.00
N ASN A 110 -3.15 33.90 -9.53
CA ASN A 110 -2.83 34.12 -8.11
C ASN A 110 -4.04 33.91 -7.17
N PHE A 111 -5.28 34.14 -7.64
CA PHE A 111 -6.48 33.82 -6.86
C PHE A 111 -6.64 32.31 -6.61
N PHE A 112 -6.44 31.48 -7.64
CA PHE A 112 -6.51 30.01 -7.50
C PHE A 112 -5.41 29.46 -6.58
N PHE A 113 -4.20 30.02 -6.64
CA PHE A 113 -3.07 29.59 -5.80
C PHE A 113 -3.14 30.08 -4.34
N ASN A 114 -3.99 31.07 -4.02
CA ASN A 114 -4.30 31.50 -2.65
C ASN A 114 -5.52 30.80 -2.01
N PHE A 115 -6.08 29.77 -2.68
CA PHE A 115 -7.11 28.87 -2.12
C PHE A 115 -8.37 29.56 -1.55
N GLY A 116 -8.74 30.75 -2.06
CA GLY A 116 -9.91 31.51 -1.61
C GLY A 116 -9.71 32.37 -0.37
N CYS A 117 -8.52 32.34 0.24
CA CYS A 117 -8.23 33.04 1.50
C CYS A 117 -8.06 34.55 1.28
N VAL A 118 -9.12 35.32 1.53
CA VAL A 118 -9.12 36.80 1.35
C VAL A 118 -9.17 37.52 2.70
N THR A 119 -8.01 38.02 3.14
CA THR A 119 -7.89 38.94 4.29
C THR A 119 -7.88 40.40 3.83
N GLY A 120 -8.23 41.34 4.71
CA GLY A 120 -8.08 42.79 4.46
C GLY A 120 -9.26 43.51 3.78
N LEU A 121 -10.28 42.84 3.27
CA LEU A 121 -11.39 43.52 2.57
C LEU A 121 -12.24 44.46 3.45
N PRO A 122 -12.63 45.64 2.93
CA PRO A 122 -13.63 46.54 3.52
C PRO A 122 -14.95 45.87 3.87
N ILE A 123 -15.62 46.40 4.90
CA ILE A 123 -16.87 45.87 5.47
C ILE A 123 -18.01 45.76 4.42
N PRO A 124 -18.37 46.80 3.63
CA PRO A 124 -19.51 46.70 2.72
C PRO A 124 -19.25 45.74 1.55
N GLU A 125 -18.02 45.67 1.05
CA GLU A 125 -17.64 44.75 -0.03
C GLU A 125 -17.68 43.29 0.44
N ARG A 126 -17.21 43.03 1.67
CA ARG A 126 -17.31 41.72 2.32
C ARG A 126 -18.77 41.26 2.47
N GLN A 127 -19.67 42.15 2.87
CA GLN A 127 -21.11 41.85 2.97
C GLN A 127 -21.72 41.52 1.60
N ARG A 128 -21.41 42.31 0.56
CA ARG A 128 -21.87 42.05 -0.82
C ARG A 128 -21.37 40.70 -1.34
N ILE A 129 -20.09 40.38 -1.12
CA ILE A 129 -19.49 39.10 -1.51
C ILE A 129 -20.16 37.94 -0.76
N HIS A 130 -20.39 38.06 0.55
CA HIS A 130 -21.08 37.04 1.35
C HIS A 130 -22.52 36.80 0.89
N TYR A 131 -23.26 37.85 0.51
CA TYR A 131 -24.59 37.71 -0.09
C TYR A 131 -24.56 36.96 -1.43
N GLU A 132 -23.61 37.26 -2.32
CA GLU A 132 -23.48 36.57 -3.62
C GLU A 132 -23.09 35.09 -3.47
N ILE A 133 -22.20 34.78 -2.52
CA ILE A 133 -21.85 33.38 -2.16
C ILE A 133 -23.11 32.65 -1.64
N THR A 134 -23.85 33.28 -0.72
CA THR A 134 -25.10 32.73 -0.17
C THR A 134 -26.14 32.47 -1.27
N ARG A 135 -26.26 33.40 -2.22
CA ARG A 135 -27.09 33.27 -3.43
C ARG A 135 -26.66 32.09 -4.30
N ALA A 136 -25.36 31.90 -4.52
CA ALA A 136 -24.84 30.75 -5.25
C ALA A 136 -25.13 29.40 -4.57
N PHE A 137 -25.05 29.30 -3.23
CA PHE A 137 -25.42 28.08 -2.50
C PHE A 137 -26.91 27.75 -2.56
N TRP A 138 -27.78 28.76 -2.46
CA TRP A 138 -29.21 28.55 -2.58
C TRP A 138 -29.57 28.04 -3.99
N HIS A 139 -29.09 28.71 -5.05
CA HIS A 139 -29.28 28.25 -6.43
C HIS A 139 -28.68 26.87 -6.68
N GLY A 140 -27.50 26.57 -6.11
CA GLY A 140 -26.89 25.24 -6.20
C GLY A 140 -27.73 24.16 -5.53
N THR A 141 -28.31 24.44 -4.37
CA THR A 141 -29.20 23.51 -3.66
C THR A 141 -30.50 23.28 -4.43
N MET A 142 -31.12 24.35 -4.97
CA MET A 142 -32.29 24.22 -5.85
C MET A 142 -31.98 23.37 -7.10
N ASN A 143 -30.82 23.59 -7.74
CA ASN A 143 -30.35 22.78 -8.87
C ASN A 143 -30.27 21.29 -8.50
N LYS A 144 -29.68 20.94 -7.34
CA LYS A 144 -29.62 19.54 -6.88
C LYS A 144 -31.00 18.94 -6.52
N ILE A 145 -31.97 19.77 -6.11
CA ILE A 145 -33.37 19.34 -5.93
C ILE A 145 -34.03 19.06 -7.28
N PHE A 146 -33.77 19.85 -8.33
CA PHE A 146 -34.23 19.56 -9.69
C PHE A 146 -33.55 18.31 -10.29
N ASP A 147 -32.27 18.05 -10.00
CA ASP A 147 -31.56 16.80 -10.38
C ASP A 147 -32.27 15.53 -9.84
N LEU A 148 -33.14 15.62 -8.82
CA LEU A 148 -33.95 14.49 -8.34
C LEU A 148 -34.95 13.97 -9.39
N LEU A 149 -35.39 14.84 -10.31
CA LEU A 149 -36.36 14.49 -11.36
C LEU A 149 -35.81 13.40 -12.32
N ASP A 150 -34.49 13.27 -12.45
CA ASP A 150 -33.83 12.24 -13.28
C ASP A 150 -34.34 10.81 -12.95
N THR A 151 -34.33 10.44 -11.67
CA THR A 151 -34.84 9.12 -11.24
C THR A 151 -36.35 8.99 -11.40
N ILE A 152 -37.12 10.07 -11.22
CA ILE A 152 -38.58 10.06 -11.39
C ILE A 152 -38.91 9.79 -12.87
N PHE A 153 -38.19 10.42 -13.81
CA PHE A 153 -38.28 10.08 -15.22
C PHE A 153 -37.83 8.64 -15.52
N PHE A 154 -36.82 8.09 -14.83
CA PHE A 154 -36.43 6.68 -14.99
C PHE A 154 -37.49 5.70 -14.45
N VAL A 155 -38.19 6.03 -13.35
CA VAL A 155 -39.32 5.23 -12.84
C VAL A 155 -40.47 5.24 -13.86
N LEU A 156 -40.93 6.44 -14.26
CA LEU A 156 -42.09 6.62 -15.15
C LEU A 156 -41.86 6.08 -16.57
N THR A 157 -40.61 6.10 -17.06
CA THR A 157 -40.24 5.47 -18.35
C THR A 157 -39.83 4.00 -18.23
N LYS A 158 -40.05 3.35 -17.07
CA LYS A 158 -39.65 1.96 -16.74
C LYS A 158 -38.16 1.63 -16.93
N LYS A 159 -37.27 2.62 -16.96
CA LYS A 159 -35.80 2.46 -17.11
C LYS A 159 -35.12 2.06 -15.78
N GLN A 160 -35.65 1.04 -15.12
CA GLN A 160 -35.22 0.57 -13.80
C GLN A 160 -33.72 0.20 -13.75
N SER A 161 -33.11 -0.18 -14.88
CA SER A 161 -31.67 -0.43 -15.01
C SER A 161 -30.77 0.80 -14.79
N HIS A 162 -31.32 2.02 -14.84
CA HIS A 162 -30.61 3.27 -14.55
C HIS A 162 -30.66 3.65 -13.05
N ILE A 163 -31.64 3.13 -12.30
CA ILE A 163 -31.84 3.41 -10.87
C ILE A 163 -30.88 2.54 -10.07
N THR A 164 -29.62 2.96 -10.04
CA THR A 164 -28.52 2.25 -9.36
C THR A 164 -28.25 2.85 -7.99
N PHE A 165 -27.64 2.06 -7.08
CA PHE A 165 -27.20 2.55 -5.76
C PHE A 165 -26.33 3.80 -5.86
N LEU A 166 -25.40 3.86 -6.81
CA LEU A 166 -24.56 5.05 -7.07
C LEU A 166 -25.42 6.30 -7.33
N HIS A 167 -26.38 6.20 -8.23
CA HIS A 167 -27.23 7.31 -8.63
C HIS A 167 -28.15 7.77 -7.48
N VAL A 168 -28.84 6.85 -6.80
CA VAL A 168 -29.73 7.20 -5.69
C VAL A 168 -28.95 7.73 -4.49
N HIS A 169 -27.80 7.14 -4.13
CA HIS A 169 -26.94 7.65 -3.06
C HIS A 169 -26.48 9.08 -3.35
N HIS A 170 -25.90 9.31 -4.53
CA HIS A 170 -25.35 10.61 -4.92
C HIS A 170 -26.42 11.71 -4.88
N HIS A 171 -27.59 11.48 -5.49
CA HIS A 171 -28.65 12.49 -5.54
C HIS A 171 -29.26 12.79 -4.16
N VAL A 172 -29.34 11.79 -3.25
CA VAL A 172 -29.78 12.00 -1.86
C VAL A 172 -28.73 12.76 -1.04
N VAL A 173 -27.49 12.27 -1.02
CA VAL A 173 -26.45 12.75 -0.11
C VAL A 173 -25.96 14.14 -0.50
N VAL A 174 -25.85 14.45 -1.81
CA VAL A 174 -25.44 15.78 -2.26
C VAL A 174 -26.48 16.85 -1.93
N VAL A 175 -27.78 16.56 -1.99
CA VAL A 175 -28.84 17.52 -1.57
C VAL A 175 -28.73 17.85 -0.08
N LEU A 176 -28.59 16.82 0.78
CA LEU A 176 -28.45 17.01 2.23
C LEU A 176 -27.16 17.79 2.58
N ILE A 177 -26.04 17.42 1.95
CA ILE A 177 -24.74 18.08 2.18
C ILE A 177 -24.75 19.55 1.70
N MET A 178 -25.33 19.84 0.52
CA MET A 178 -25.42 21.21 0.01
C MET A 178 -26.29 22.12 0.89
N TRP A 179 -27.40 21.59 1.44
CA TRP A 179 -28.21 22.34 2.40
C TRP A 179 -27.45 22.65 3.69
N ILE A 180 -26.76 21.66 4.27
CA ILE A 180 -25.97 21.84 5.50
C ILE A 180 -24.83 22.86 5.28
N PHE A 181 -24.09 22.77 4.17
CA PHE A 181 -23.03 23.73 3.86
C PHE A 181 -23.58 25.13 3.57
N GLY A 182 -24.67 25.26 2.80
CA GLY A 182 -25.29 26.56 2.54
C GLY A 182 -25.78 27.24 3.82
N LYS A 183 -26.49 26.49 4.67
CA LYS A 183 -27.13 26.99 5.90
C LYS A 183 -26.13 27.44 6.97
N TYR A 184 -25.04 26.70 7.16
CA TYR A 184 -24.12 26.90 8.28
C TYR A 184 -22.69 27.34 7.88
N PHE A 185 -22.24 27.11 6.63
CA PHE A 185 -20.85 27.37 6.21
C PHE A 185 -20.70 27.86 4.74
N PRO A 186 -21.38 28.94 4.31
CA PRO A 186 -21.28 29.45 2.94
C PRO A 186 -19.92 30.14 2.66
N GLY A 187 -19.00 29.42 2.02
CA GLY A 187 -17.63 29.86 1.69
C GLY A 187 -17.29 29.88 0.19
N ILE A 188 -16.24 30.63 -0.18
CA ILE A 188 -15.72 30.75 -1.56
C ILE A 188 -15.15 29.42 -2.07
N GLU A 189 -14.53 28.66 -1.18
CA GLU A 189 -13.80 27.42 -1.44
C GLU A 189 -14.77 26.29 -1.79
N LEU A 190 -15.88 26.22 -1.03
CA LEU A 190 -17.03 25.37 -1.32
C LEU A 190 -17.73 25.80 -2.63
N THR A 191 -17.72 27.09 -2.98
CA THR A 191 -18.26 27.57 -4.26
C THR A 191 -17.41 27.10 -5.45
N ILE A 192 -16.09 26.98 -5.29
CA ILE A 192 -15.19 26.39 -6.31
C ILE A 192 -15.48 24.89 -6.51
N VAL A 193 -15.74 24.14 -5.43
CA VAL A 193 -16.22 22.74 -5.52
C VAL A 193 -17.56 22.66 -6.26
N GLY A 194 -18.48 23.59 -5.99
CA GLY A 194 -19.75 23.73 -6.71
C GLY A 194 -19.57 24.04 -8.20
N LEU A 195 -18.64 24.92 -8.56
CA LEU A 195 -18.30 25.27 -9.95
C LEU A 195 -17.76 24.06 -10.73
N CYS A 196 -16.90 23.24 -10.11
CA CYS A 196 -16.46 21.97 -10.70
C CYS A 196 -17.63 21.00 -10.94
N ASN A 197 -18.67 21.00 -10.10
CA ASN A 197 -19.87 20.19 -10.33
C ASN A 197 -20.74 20.73 -11.49
N THR A 198 -21.04 22.03 -11.52
CA THR A 198 -21.92 22.61 -12.56
C THR A 198 -21.33 22.51 -13.96
N VAL A 199 -20.00 22.67 -14.12
CA VAL A 199 -19.30 22.45 -15.39
C VAL A 199 -19.51 21.03 -15.91
N VAL A 200 -19.42 20.01 -15.04
CA VAL A 200 -19.60 18.61 -15.46
C VAL A 200 -21.09 18.25 -15.64
N HIS A 201 -21.99 18.82 -14.84
CA HIS A 201 -23.43 18.66 -15.03
C HIS A 201 -23.91 19.30 -16.35
N MET A 202 -23.34 20.42 -16.78
CA MET A 202 -23.58 21.01 -18.11
C MET A 202 -23.27 20.01 -19.23
N PHE A 203 -22.08 19.37 -19.23
CA PHE A 203 -21.74 18.34 -20.22
C PHE A 203 -22.59 17.07 -20.10
N MET A 204 -23.00 16.69 -18.88
CA MET A 204 -23.84 15.51 -18.65
C MET A 204 -25.28 15.70 -19.14
N TYR A 205 -25.92 16.82 -18.81
CA TYR A 205 -27.26 17.14 -19.29
C TYR A 205 -27.28 17.45 -20.79
N PHE A 206 -26.20 17.98 -21.37
CA PHE A 206 -26.05 18.10 -22.83
C PHE A 206 -25.97 16.73 -23.53
N TYR A 207 -25.24 15.77 -22.94
CA TYR A 207 -25.25 14.38 -23.41
C TYR A 207 -26.64 13.74 -23.31
N TYR A 208 -27.39 13.97 -22.22
CA TYR A 208 -28.74 13.44 -22.05
C TYR A 208 -29.77 14.10 -22.99
N LEU A 209 -29.63 15.41 -23.28
CA LEU A 209 -30.42 16.14 -24.27
C LEU A 209 -30.32 15.46 -25.65
N ILE A 210 -29.10 15.26 -26.15
CA ILE A 210 -28.84 14.60 -27.44
C ILE A 210 -29.32 13.14 -27.41
N ALA A 211 -29.19 12.43 -26.28
CA ALA A 211 -29.70 11.07 -26.13
C ALA A 211 -31.24 10.99 -26.16
N ALA A 212 -31.95 12.06 -25.81
CA ALA A 212 -33.40 12.16 -25.87
C ALA A 212 -33.94 12.55 -27.27
N LEU A 213 -33.12 13.20 -28.11
CA LEU A 213 -33.45 13.50 -29.51
C LEU A 213 -33.73 12.22 -30.34
N GLY A 214 -33.27 11.04 -29.91
CA GLY A 214 -33.78 9.75 -30.38
C GLY A 214 -32.72 8.83 -31.00
N PRO A 215 -33.12 7.68 -31.59
CA PRO A 215 -32.21 6.65 -32.05
C PRO A 215 -31.16 7.13 -33.07
N ALA A 216 -31.56 7.97 -34.04
CA ALA A 216 -30.67 8.50 -35.08
C ALA A 216 -29.46 9.25 -34.50
N TYR A 217 -29.67 10.04 -33.44
CA TYR A 217 -28.62 10.86 -32.83
C TYR A 217 -27.66 10.06 -31.93
N LYS A 218 -28.03 8.85 -31.50
CA LYS A 218 -27.17 8.00 -30.65
C LYS A 218 -25.85 7.61 -31.32
N LYS A 219 -25.78 7.58 -32.66
CA LYS A 219 -24.55 7.30 -33.42
C LYS A 219 -23.43 8.31 -33.11
N TYR A 220 -23.79 9.57 -32.83
CA TYR A 220 -22.84 10.66 -32.57
C TYR A 220 -22.36 10.73 -31.10
N LEU A 221 -22.94 9.91 -30.21
CA LEU A 221 -22.61 9.87 -28.78
C LEU A 221 -21.41 8.97 -28.43
N TRP A 222 -20.45 8.83 -29.35
CA TRP A 222 -19.21 8.05 -29.18
C TRP A 222 -18.39 8.49 -27.96
N TRP A 223 -18.51 9.75 -27.56
CA TRP A 223 -17.74 10.37 -26.49
C TRP A 223 -18.25 10.09 -25.07
N LYS A 224 -19.30 9.27 -24.90
CA LYS A 224 -19.85 8.84 -23.60
C LYS A 224 -18.78 8.39 -22.58
N LYS A 225 -17.74 7.68 -23.06
CA LYS A 225 -16.62 7.22 -22.22
C LYS A 225 -15.83 8.40 -21.62
N TYR A 226 -15.63 9.47 -22.39
CA TYR A 226 -14.91 10.66 -21.95
C TYR A 226 -15.74 11.49 -20.97
N LEU A 227 -17.07 11.50 -21.09
CA LEU A 227 -17.95 12.08 -20.06
C LEU A 227 -17.78 11.38 -18.71
N THR A 228 -17.73 10.03 -18.67
CA THR A 228 -17.47 9.31 -17.42
C THR A 228 -16.03 9.50 -16.91
N LEU A 229 -15.06 9.73 -17.80
CA LEU A 229 -13.69 10.09 -17.41
C LEU A 229 -13.63 11.51 -16.80
N LEU A 230 -14.35 12.47 -17.37
CA LEU A 230 -14.46 13.84 -16.85
C LEU A 230 -15.04 13.85 -15.43
N GLN A 231 -16.08 13.05 -15.16
CA GLN A 231 -16.63 12.84 -13.83
C GLN A 231 -15.60 12.25 -12.84
N ILE A 232 -14.77 11.30 -13.28
CA ILE A 232 -13.69 10.75 -12.44
C ILE A 232 -12.60 11.81 -12.16
N VAL A 233 -12.23 12.60 -13.15
CA VAL A 233 -11.25 13.71 -13.01
C VAL A 233 -11.79 14.81 -12.07
N GLN A 234 -13.08 15.12 -12.14
CA GLN A 234 -13.74 16.07 -11.23
C GLN A 234 -13.55 15.68 -9.75
N PHE A 235 -13.80 14.42 -9.38
CA PHE A 235 -13.61 13.97 -7.99
C PHE A 235 -12.14 13.98 -7.56
N LEU A 236 -11.18 13.71 -8.48
CA LEU A 236 -9.76 13.82 -8.20
C LEU A 236 -9.33 15.28 -7.96
N ILE A 237 -9.82 16.23 -8.77
CA ILE A 237 -9.56 17.67 -8.60
C ILE A 237 -10.14 18.17 -7.27
N ILE A 238 -11.39 17.82 -6.95
CA ILE A 238 -12.04 18.20 -5.67
C ILE A 238 -11.24 17.64 -4.49
N THR A 239 -10.85 16.35 -4.54
CA THR A 239 -10.05 15.73 -3.47
C THR A 239 -8.71 16.43 -3.29
N ALA A 240 -8.00 16.76 -4.38
CA ALA A 240 -6.72 17.45 -4.32
C ALA A 240 -6.86 18.89 -3.78
N TYR A 241 -7.85 19.64 -4.25
CA TYR A 241 -8.13 21.02 -3.82
C TYR A 241 -8.47 21.09 -2.32
N THR A 242 -9.42 20.26 -1.85
CA THR A 242 -9.78 20.24 -0.42
C THR A 242 -8.66 19.67 0.47
N THR A 243 -7.82 18.76 -0.06
CA THR A 243 -6.63 18.30 0.67
C THR A 243 -5.59 19.41 0.80
N ALA A 244 -5.37 20.22 -0.24
CA ALA A 244 -4.46 21.37 -0.16
C ALA A 244 -4.98 22.45 0.82
N ALA A 245 -6.29 22.73 0.81
CA ALA A 245 -6.93 23.67 1.74
C ALA A 245 -6.75 23.30 3.23
N LEU A 246 -6.54 22.02 3.58
CA LEU A 246 -6.21 21.60 4.95
C LEU A 246 -4.81 22.03 5.43
N TYR A 247 -3.90 22.38 4.53
CA TYR A 247 -2.51 22.76 4.84
C TYR A 247 -2.23 24.27 4.73
N VAL A 248 -3.14 25.04 4.13
CA VAL A 248 -3.03 26.51 4.05
C VAL A 248 -3.54 27.12 5.37
N ALA A 249 -2.86 28.16 5.86
CA ALA A 249 -3.10 28.76 7.17
C ALA A 249 -4.29 29.74 7.18
N CYS A 250 -5.48 29.23 6.87
CA CYS A 250 -6.76 29.93 6.99
C CYS A 250 -7.60 29.27 8.08
N ASP A 251 -8.55 30.00 8.68
CA ASP A 251 -9.40 29.53 9.78
C ASP A 251 -10.53 28.57 9.33
N PHE A 252 -10.20 27.60 8.47
CA PHE A 252 -11.15 26.63 7.95
C PHE A 252 -11.51 25.56 8.99
N ASN A 253 -12.80 25.22 9.06
CA ASN A 253 -13.23 24.06 9.84
C ASN A 253 -12.80 22.75 9.14
N LYS A 254 -11.83 22.07 9.77
CA LYS A 254 -11.18 20.87 9.24
C LYS A 254 -12.14 19.67 9.13
N TYR A 255 -13.19 19.60 9.96
CA TYR A 255 -14.19 18.53 9.91
C TYR A 255 -15.03 18.60 8.61
N LEU A 256 -15.38 19.79 8.15
CA LEU A 256 -16.08 19.97 6.86
C LEU A 256 -15.19 19.52 5.69
N CYS A 257 -13.91 19.89 5.72
CA CYS A 257 -12.93 19.45 4.72
C CYS A 257 -12.78 17.92 4.69
N TYR A 258 -12.71 17.25 5.86
CA TYR A 258 -12.69 15.79 5.94
C TYR A 258 -13.97 15.14 5.38
N LEU A 259 -15.14 15.73 5.61
CA LEU A 259 -16.43 15.24 5.09
C LEU A 259 -16.47 15.30 3.55
N ILE A 260 -15.99 16.39 2.96
CA ILE A 260 -15.90 16.57 1.49
C ILE A 260 -14.92 15.56 0.89
N ILE A 261 -13.74 15.39 1.51
CA ILE A 261 -12.73 14.41 1.06
C ILE A 261 -13.30 12.98 1.13
N PHE A 262 -14.03 12.64 2.20
CA PHE A 262 -14.68 11.34 2.34
C PHE A 262 -15.72 11.09 1.24
N GLU A 263 -16.66 12.02 1.01
CA GLU A 263 -17.70 11.87 -0.01
C GLU A 263 -17.12 11.90 -1.44
N ALA A 264 -16.07 12.68 -1.69
CA ALA A 264 -15.36 12.68 -2.97
C ALA A 264 -14.66 11.33 -3.24
N LEU A 265 -13.96 10.76 -2.26
CA LEU A 265 -13.32 9.43 -2.36
C LEU A 265 -14.36 8.30 -2.47
N PHE A 266 -15.51 8.42 -1.80
CA PHE A 266 -16.61 7.47 -1.89
C PHE A 266 -17.24 7.47 -3.28
N ASN A 267 -17.61 8.64 -3.80
CA ASN A 267 -18.11 8.78 -5.18
C ASN A 267 -17.08 8.33 -6.22
N LEU A 268 -15.81 8.71 -6.08
CA LEU A 268 -14.71 8.25 -6.94
C LEU A 268 -14.66 6.71 -6.98
N THR A 269 -14.75 6.05 -5.83
CA THR A 269 -14.78 4.58 -5.73
C THR A 269 -15.97 3.98 -6.47
N LEU A 270 -17.16 4.58 -6.33
CA LEU A 270 -18.37 4.12 -7.03
C LEU A 270 -18.33 4.38 -8.54
N PHE A 271 -17.80 5.53 -8.99
CA PHE A 271 -17.64 5.86 -10.42
C PHE A 271 -16.56 5.01 -11.10
N VAL A 272 -15.45 4.72 -10.43
CA VAL A 272 -14.44 3.76 -10.92
C VAL A 272 -15.05 2.36 -11.02
N ASN A 273 -15.84 1.93 -10.03
CA ASN A 273 -16.57 0.66 -10.06
C ASN A 273 -17.60 0.60 -11.21
N PHE A 274 -18.32 1.70 -11.47
CA PHE A 274 -19.24 1.84 -12.60
C PHE A 274 -18.51 1.78 -13.95
N TYR A 275 -17.43 2.55 -14.13
CA TYR A 275 -16.59 2.54 -15.34
C TYR A 275 -16.02 1.14 -15.63
N ILE A 276 -15.56 0.44 -14.57
CA ILE A 276 -15.10 -0.96 -14.62
C ILE A 276 -16.22 -1.96 -14.93
N LYS A 277 -17.48 -1.67 -14.59
CA LYS A 277 -18.63 -2.55 -14.88
C LYS A 277 -19.22 -2.34 -16.27
N ALA A 278 -19.36 -1.08 -16.69
CA ALA A 278 -19.89 -0.70 -17.99
C ALA A 278 -18.86 -0.98 -19.09
N TYR A 279 -17.82 -0.15 -19.19
CA TYR A 279 -16.93 -0.14 -20.35
C TYR A 279 -15.98 -1.33 -20.40
N ARG A 280 -15.62 -1.95 -19.27
CA ARG A 280 -14.78 -3.17 -19.28
C ARG A 280 -15.52 -4.41 -19.79
N LYS A 281 -16.86 -4.39 -19.86
CA LYS A 281 -17.63 -5.49 -20.44
C LYS A 281 -17.61 -5.40 -21.97
N ASP A 282 -17.75 -4.19 -22.51
CA ASP A 282 -17.59 -3.90 -23.93
C ASP A 282 -16.13 -4.03 -24.38
N GLU A 283 -15.17 -3.59 -23.55
CA GLU A 283 -13.74 -3.85 -23.77
C GLU A 283 -13.45 -5.36 -23.72
N LYS A 284 -14.12 -6.13 -22.86
CA LYS A 284 -14.05 -7.61 -22.87
C LYS A 284 -14.74 -8.23 -24.07
N LEU A 285 -15.78 -7.63 -24.66
CA LEU A 285 -16.46 -8.14 -25.85
C LEU A 285 -15.66 -7.82 -27.12
N SER A 286 -15.12 -6.61 -27.21
CA SER A 286 -14.15 -6.17 -28.22
C SER A 286 -12.81 -6.93 -28.11
N ARG A 287 -12.37 -7.27 -26.88
CA ARG A 287 -11.32 -8.27 -26.63
C ARG A 287 -11.80 -9.70 -26.81
N SER A 288 -13.10 -10.02 -26.82
CA SER A 288 -13.58 -11.38 -27.09
C SER A 288 -13.60 -11.63 -28.60
N MET A 289 -13.95 -10.64 -29.40
CA MET A 289 -13.73 -10.64 -30.85
C MET A 289 -12.23 -10.71 -31.15
N ARG A 290 -11.43 -9.77 -30.61
CA ARG A 290 -9.96 -9.77 -30.80
C ARG A 290 -9.23 -10.97 -30.18
N ASN A 291 -9.76 -11.64 -29.16
CA ASN A 291 -9.17 -12.85 -28.56
C ASN A 291 -9.86 -14.16 -28.99
N LYS A 292 -10.93 -14.13 -29.80
CA LYS A 292 -11.24 -15.22 -30.74
C LYS A 292 -10.19 -15.21 -31.85
N MET A 293 -9.80 -14.02 -32.34
CA MET A 293 -8.70 -13.84 -33.30
C MET A 293 -7.30 -14.09 -32.70
N ALA A 294 -7.11 -13.89 -31.38
CA ALA A 294 -5.82 -14.04 -30.68
C ALA A 294 -5.91 -14.98 -29.45
N MET A 295 -6.44 -16.20 -29.63
CA MET A 295 -6.88 -17.01 -28.49
C MET A 295 -5.75 -17.65 -27.65
N CYS A 296 -5.90 -17.51 -26.32
CA CYS A 296 -5.45 -18.42 -25.25
C CYS A 296 -3.96 -18.44 -24.81
N GLY A 297 -3.73 -18.19 -23.50
CA GLY A 297 -2.55 -18.63 -22.71
C GLY A 297 -1.60 -17.53 -22.18
N SER A 298 -1.92 -16.71 -21.16
CA SER A 298 -1.90 -16.97 -19.69
C SER A 298 -0.54 -17.45 -19.13
N MET A 299 0.20 -16.62 -18.36
CA MET A 299 0.22 -16.53 -16.86
C MET A 299 0.79 -17.78 -16.14
N GLN A 300 1.90 -17.70 -15.37
CA GLN A 300 2.05 -17.38 -13.91
C GLN A 300 1.78 -18.63 -13.00
N SER A 301 2.26 -18.84 -11.76
CA SER A 301 2.64 -17.98 -10.59
C SER A 301 3.21 -18.79 -9.37
N ASP A 302 4.00 -18.17 -8.46
CA ASP A 302 3.97 -18.02 -6.95
C ASP A 302 3.59 -19.23 -5.98
N GLN A 303 3.88 -19.38 -4.65
CA GLN A 303 4.53 -18.60 -3.53
C GLN A 303 4.71 -19.37 -2.14
N SER A 304 5.82 -19.16 -1.36
CA SER A 304 6.01 -18.90 0.13
C SER A 304 5.41 -19.67 1.41
N TYR A 305 6.04 -19.44 2.62
CA TYR A 305 5.66 -19.49 4.12
C TYR A 305 5.64 -20.79 5.04
N ASP A 306 6.13 -20.95 6.33
CA ASP A 306 7.20 -20.37 7.29
C ASP A 306 7.19 -20.77 8.85
N ILE A 307 8.30 -20.64 9.68
CA ILE A 307 8.53 -20.56 11.24
C ILE A 307 10.06 -20.93 11.65
N ASN A 308 10.84 -20.81 12.82
CA ASN A 308 11.11 -19.98 14.10
C ASN A 308 12.12 -20.82 15.19
N GLN A 309 12.67 -20.85 16.53
CA GLN A 309 12.82 -20.32 18.03
C GLN A 309 14.19 -20.22 18.77
N THR A 310 14.14 -19.30 19.76
CA THR A 310 14.91 -19.13 21.01
C THR A 310 14.99 -20.33 21.97
N LYS A 311 16.19 -20.89 22.12
CA LYS A 311 16.78 -21.10 23.46
C LYS A 311 18.30 -20.84 23.51
N TYR A 312 18.84 -20.10 22.55
CA TYR A 312 20.28 -19.93 22.29
C TYR A 312 20.81 -18.51 22.55
N HIS A 313 20.26 -17.81 23.53
CA HIS A 313 20.53 -16.36 23.71
C HIS A 313 22.01 -16.04 24.05
N ASP A 314 22.78 -17.03 24.51
CA ASP A 314 24.18 -16.86 24.95
C ASP A 314 25.22 -17.58 24.06
N LEU A 315 24.81 -18.17 22.91
CA LEU A 315 25.71 -18.87 21.97
C LEU A 315 25.96 -18.13 20.63
N HIS A 316 25.42 -16.92 20.46
CA HIS A 316 25.42 -16.20 19.18
C HIS A 316 26.57 -15.17 19.01
N THR A 317 27.72 -15.40 19.64
CA THR A 317 28.93 -14.56 19.59
C THR A 317 29.85 -14.82 18.37
N GLY A 318 29.28 -15.00 17.19
CA GLY A 318 29.87 -14.54 15.92
C GLY A 318 31.14 -15.21 15.33
N HIS A 319 31.80 -16.16 15.99
CA HIS A 319 32.89 -16.96 15.38
C HIS A 319 32.95 -18.40 15.91
N SER A 320 32.93 -19.37 15.00
CA SER A 320 33.19 -20.79 15.26
C SER A 320 34.64 -21.13 14.92
N SER A 321 35.55 -20.88 15.86
CA SER A 321 37.01 -21.11 15.70
C SER A 321 37.38 -22.55 15.33
N GLU A 322 36.50 -23.53 15.56
CA GLU A 322 36.66 -24.91 15.08
C GLU A 322 36.81 -25.00 13.54
N MET A 323 36.13 -24.14 12.77
CA MET A 323 36.15 -24.18 11.30
C MET A 323 37.31 -23.39 10.68
N ASP A 324 38.04 -22.57 11.45
CA ASP A 324 39.11 -21.70 10.92
C ASP A 324 40.26 -22.51 10.32
N ASN A 325 40.52 -23.70 10.86
CA ASN A 325 41.53 -24.65 10.41
C ASN A 325 41.07 -25.51 9.22
N TRP A 326 39.81 -25.41 8.79
CA TRP A 326 39.27 -26.29 7.74
C TRP A 326 39.50 -25.71 6.35
N LEU A 327 39.68 -26.61 5.37
CA LEU A 327 40.02 -26.26 3.99
C LEU A 327 39.00 -25.24 3.42
N LEU A 328 39.54 -24.10 2.96
CA LEU A 328 38.81 -22.92 2.43
C LEU A 328 37.98 -22.11 3.44
N PHE A 329 37.94 -22.44 4.74
CA PHE A 329 37.20 -21.67 5.75
C PHE A 329 38.04 -20.66 6.57
N GLY A 330 39.37 -20.71 6.47
CA GLY A 330 40.25 -19.74 7.13
C GLY A 330 40.04 -18.28 6.71
N SER A 331 39.70 -17.99 5.44
CA SER A 331 39.43 -16.63 4.96
C SER A 331 38.50 -16.60 3.73
N PRO A 332 37.82 -15.47 3.43
CA PRO A 332 36.97 -15.35 2.24
C PRO A 332 37.73 -15.30 0.90
N GLY A 333 39.04 -14.98 0.92
CA GLY A 333 39.85 -14.76 -0.28
C GLY A 333 39.81 -15.91 -1.28
N PRO A 334 40.11 -17.17 -0.88
CA PRO A 334 40.08 -18.32 -1.76
C PRO A 334 38.73 -18.54 -2.47
N ILE A 335 37.60 -18.42 -1.77
CA ILE A 335 36.26 -18.60 -2.35
C ILE A 335 35.91 -17.46 -3.31
N ILE A 336 36.24 -16.20 -2.98
CA ILE A 336 36.04 -15.07 -3.89
C ILE A 336 36.88 -15.25 -5.17
N THR A 337 38.16 -15.61 -5.03
CA THR A 337 39.05 -15.88 -6.17
C THR A 337 38.56 -17.04 -7.03
N LEU A 338 38.07 -18.12 -6.42
CA LEU A 338 37.45 -19.25 -7.13
C LEU A 338 36.23 -18.79 -7.94
N LEU A 339 35.29 -18.08 -7.33
CA LEU A 339 34.04 -17.66 -8.00
C LEU A 339 34.28 -16.61 -9.09
N VAL A 340 35.25 -15.69 -8.91
CA VAL A 340 35.64 -14.72 -9.93
C VAL A 340 36.33 -15.40 -11.11
N SER A 341 37.33 -16.27 -10.86
CA SER A 341 38.05 -16.99 -11.92
C SER A 341 37.12 -17.96 -12.68
N TYR A 342 36.24 -18.66 -11.97
CA TYR A 342 35.14 -19.45 -12.54
C TYR A 342 34.26 -18.63 -13.48
N THR A 343 33.79 -17.46 -13.04
CA THR A 343 32.90 -16.60 -13.84
C THR A 343 33.60 -16.09 -15.11
N ILE A 344 34.87 -15.67 -14.98
CA ILE A 344 35.72 -15.26 -16.11
C ILE A 344 35.95 -16.44 -17.08
N PHE A 345 36.17 -17.65 -16.57
CA PHE A 345 36.33 -18.84 -17.40
C PHE A 345 35.05 -19.19 -18.16
N VAL A 346 33.92 -19.30 -17.48
CA VAL A 346 32.65 -19.78 -18.06
C VAL A 346 32.03 -18.79 -19.04
N LEU A 347 32.19 -17.47 -18.80
CA LEU A 347 31.61 -16.43 -19.65
C LEU A 347 32.56 -15.94 -20.76
N TYR A 348 33.88 -15.98 -20.56
CA TYR A 348 34.85 -15.37 -21.47
C TYR A 348 35.97 -16.31 -21.94
N LEU A 349 36.89 -16.72 -21.06
CA LEU A 349 38.12 -17.42 -21.48
C LEU A 349 37.83 -18.80 -22.08
N GLY A 350 37.02 -19.61 -21.40
CA GLY A 350 36.67 -20.97 -21.81
C GLY A 350 35.92 -21.02 -23.15
N PRO A 351 34.82 -20.25 -23.33
CA PRO A 351 34.16 -20.12 -24.62
C PRO A 351 35.10 -19.67 -25.74
N ARG A 352 35.98 -18.69 -25.49
CA ARG A 352 36.95 -18.18 -26.48
C ARG A 352 38.00 -19.22 -26.85
N TRP A 353 38.60 -19.90 -25.87
CA TRP A 353 39.56 -21.00 -26.07
C TRP A 353 38.93 -22.18 -26.82
N MET A 354 37.64 -22.46 -26.60
CA MET A 354 36.91 -23.50 -27.31
C MET A 354 36.51 -23.12 -28.74
N GLN A 355 36.49 -21.84 -29.16
CA GLN A 355 35.99 -21.42 -30.48
C GLN A 355 36.54 -22.29 -31.62
N ASN A 356 37.86 -22.46 -31.68
CA ASN A 356 38.55 -23.16 -32.76
C ASN A 356 38.78 -24.67 -32.49
N ARG A 357 38.24 -25.22 -31.38
CA ARG A 357 38.44 -26.63 -30.98
C ARG A 357 37.19 -27.49 -31.24
N LYS A 358 37.36 -28.80 -31.49
CA LYS A 358 36.26 -29.77 -31.49
C LYS A 358 35.75 -29.97 -30.04
N PRO A 359 34.45 -30.24 -29.80
CA PRO A 359 33.93 -30.45 -28.45
C PRO A 359 34.45 -31.76 -27.86
N PHE A 360 34.87 -31.74 -26.58
CA PHE A 360 35.47 -32.90 -25.93
C PHE A 360 34.46 -34.04 -25.66
N ASN A 361 34.87 -35.30 -25.86
CA ASN A 361 34.05 -36.48 -25.59
C ASN A 361 34.07 -36.87 -24.10
N LEU A 362 33.48 -36.03 -23.25
CA LEU A 362 33.45 -36.22 -21.80
C LEU A 362 32.35 -37.20 -21.34
N LYS A 363 31.90 -38.18 -22.16
CA LYS A 363 30.74 -39.03 -21.84
C LYS A 363 30.93 -39.79 -20.52
N TYR A 364 32.01 -40.56 -20.40
CA TYR A 364 32.27 -41.40 -19.22
C TYR A 364 32.57 -40.56 -17.98
N ILE A 365 33.34 -39.47 -18.14
CA ILE A 365 33.62 -38.50 -17.06
C ILE A 365 32.32 -37.91 -16.50
N ILE A 366 31.37 -37.53 -17.36
CA ILE A 366 30.08 -37.00 -16.94
C ILE A 366 29.19 -38.07 -16.31
N ILE A 367 29.22 -39.32 -16.78
CA ILE A 367 28.50 -40.43 -16.12
C ILE A 367 29.06 -40.65 -14.70
N PHE A 368 30.39 -40.77 -14.56
CA PHE A 368 31.05 -40.92 -13.26
C PHE A 368 30.77 -39.74 -12.32
N TYR A 369 30.91 -38.51 -12.81
CA TYR A 369 30.62 -37.29 -12.03
C TYR A 369 29.15 -37.24 -11.56
N ASN A 370 28.17 -37.53 -12.42
CA ASN A 370 26.76 -37.54 -12.00
C ASN A 370 26.47 -38.67 -10.99
N ALA A 371 27.10 -39.83 -11.13
CA ALA A 371 26.98 -40.92 -10.15
C ALA A 371 27.60 -40.52 -8.80
N ALA A 372 28.81 -39.97 -8.80
CA ALA A 372 29.49 -39.47 -7.61
C ALA A 372 28.68 -38.35 -6.92
N GLN A 373 28.10 -37.42 -7.69
CA GLN A 373 27.19 -36.39 -7.19
C GLN A 373 25.93 -36.99 -6.53
N VAL A 374 25.31 -38.02 -7.13
CA VAL A 374 24.16 -38.72 -6.50
C VAL A 374 24.58 -39.37 -5.18
N PHE A 375 25.70 -40.10 -5.15
CA PHE A 375 26.19 -40.74 -3.92
C PHE A 375 26.59 -39.72 -2.84
N TYR A 376 27.21 -38.61 -3.21
CA TYR A 376 27.63 -37.58 -2.25
C TYR A 376 26.44 -36.81 -1.66
N ASN A 377 25.46 -36.43 -2.50
CA ASN A 377 24.23 -35.80 -2.02
C ASN A 377 23.39 -36.78 -1.18
N TYR A 378 23.36 -38.08 -1.52
CA TYR A 378 22.76 -39.12 -0.69
C TYR A 378 23.47 -39.30 0.66
N TRP A 379 24.80 -39.30 0.68
CA TRP A 379 25.58 -39.44 1.92
C TRP A 379 25.41 -38.25 2.88
N ILE A 380 25.39 -37.03 2.36
CA ILE A 380 25.07 -35.83 3.18
C ILE A 380 23.63 -35.95 3.71
N LEU A 381 22.68 -36.35 2.87
CA LEU A 381 21.28 -36.51 3.25
C LEU A 381 21.11 -37.57 4.35
N SER A 382 21.69 -38.76 4.20
CA SER A 382 21.63 -39.82 5.23
C SER A 382 22.31 -39.43 6.53
N SER A 383 23.46 -38.75 6.47
CA SER A 383 24.16 -38.23 7.66
C SER A 383 23.29 -37.25 8.46
N THR A 384 22.47 -36.43 7.79
CA THR A 384 21.51 -35.55 8.46
C THR A 384 20.25 -36.27 8.96
N LEU A 385 19.75 -37.27 8.24
CA LEU A 385 18.53 -38.02 8.59
C LEU A 385 18.69 -38.97 9.78
N VAL A 386 19.88 -39.56 9.95
CA VAL A 386 20.15 -40.51 11.05
C VAL A 386 20.18 -39.82 12.41
N ASN A 387 20.45 -38.51 12.47
CA ASN A 387 20.42 -37.76 13.73
C ASN A 387 18.98 -37.38 14.13
N ARG A 388 18.44 -38.09 15.14
CA ARG A 388 17.12 -37.82 15.74
C ARG A 388 16.90 -36.35 16.11
N SER A 389 17.93 -35.67 16.60
CA SER A 389 17.87 -34.25 16.97
C SER A 389 17.65 -33.32 15.77
N PHE A 390 18.16 -33.68 14.58
CA PHE A 390 17.87 -32.92 13.35
C PHE A 390 16.39 -33.01 12.96
N PHE A 391 15.79 -34.20 13.04
CA PHE A 391 14.38 -34.40 12.70
C PHE A 391 13.43 -33.67 13.67
N THR A 392 13.73 -33.71 14.98
CA THR A 392 12.99 -32.92 15.98
C THR A 392 13.18 -31.42 15.78
N TYR A 393 14.39 -30.96 15.42
CA TYR A 393 14.66 -29.55 15.10
C TYR A 393 13.86 -29.09 13.86
N PHE A 394 13.91 -29.86 12.76
CA PHE A 394 13.18 -29.61 11.52
C PHE A 394 11.66 -29.55 11.73
N LEU A 395 11.07 -30.53 12.43
CA LEU A 395 9.61 -30.55 12.71
C LEU A 395 9.16 -29.47 13.69
N SER A 396 10.05 -29.00 14.58
CA SER A 396 9.79 -27.82 15.39
C SER A 396 9.91 -26.51 14.60
N PHE A 397 10.24 -26.59 13.30
CA PHE A 397 10.63 -25.47 12.43
C PHE A 397 11.83 -24.68 12.98
N GLY A 398 12.65 -25.31 13.82
CA GLY A 398 13.69 -24.69 14.63
C GLY A 398 13.20 -24.12 15.97
N CYS A 399 11.88 -24.09 16.26
CA CYS A 399 11.34 -23.56 17.52
C CYS A 399 11.49 -24.53 18.73
N THR A 400 12.70 -25.10 18.93
CA THR A 400 12.99 -26.07 19.99
C THR A 400 13.38 -25.43 21.33
N LYS A 401 12.61 -25.69 22.39
CA LYS A 401 13.05 -25.44 23.79
C LYS A 401 13.76 -26.66 24.39
N SER A 402 15.03 -26.47 24.75
CA SER A 402 15.96 -27.40 25.42
C SER A 402 16.35 -28.65 24.63
N MET A 403 17.61 -28.65 24.23
CA MET A 403 18.48 -29.81 24.01
C MET A 403 19.49 -29.84 25.17
N SER A 404 20.00 -31.01 25.59
CA SER A 404 21.03 -31.04 26.65
C SER A 404 22.38 -30.50 26.15
N PRO A 405 23.30 -30.05 27.04
CA PRO A 405 24.60 -29.51 26.61
C PRO A 405 25.47 -30.51 25.82
N ALA A 406 25.37 -31.80 26.13
CA ALA A 406 26.08 -32.85 25.41
C ALA A 406 25.52 -33.07 23.99
N GLU A 407 24.19 -33.20 23.88
CA GLU A 407 23.50 -33.30 22.58
C GLU A 407 23.74 -32.06 21.71
N LEU A 408 23.70 -30.86 22.30
CA LEU A 408 24.01 -29.59 21.64
C LEU A 408 25.42 -29.57 21.06
N THR A 409 26.40 -30.05 21.81
CA THR A 409 27.80 -30.10 21.36
C THR A 409 27.98 -31.08 20.20
N ALA A 410 27.35 -32.27 20.28
CA ALA A 410 27.36 -33.25 19.20
C ALA A 410 26.62 -32.75 17.94
N PHE A 411 25.46 -32.10 18.12
CA PHE A 411 24.66 -31.53 17.04
C PHE A 411 25.39 -30.37 16.33
N SER A 412 26.06 -29.50 17.09
CA SER A 412 26.85 -28.40 16.52
C SER A 412 27.98 -28.90 15.62
N LYS A 413 28.71 -29.94 16.04
CA LYS A 413 29.80 -30.53 15.24
C LYS A 413 29.30 -31.20 13.96
N LEU A 414 28.14 -31.88 14.01
CA LEU A 414 27.49 -32.40 12.80
C LEU A 414 27.07 -31.27 11.84
N ILE A 415 26.58 -30.14 12.36
CA ILE A 415 26.11 -29.02 11.55
C ILE A 415 27.28 -28.24 10.91
N TYR A 416 28.39 -28.02 11.63
CA TYR A 416 29.61 -27.46 11.02
C TYR A 416 30.18 -28.37 9.92
N SER A 417 30.22 -29.68 10.18
CA SER A 417 30.57 -30.69 9.16
C SER A 417 29.65 -30.60 7.93
N ALA A 418 28.33 -30.51 8.13
CA ALA A 418 27.35 -30.35 7.05
C ALA A 418 27.53 -29.04 6.26
N TYR A 419 27.91 -27.92 6.89
CA TYR A 419 28.22 -26.67 6.17
C TYR A 419 29.48 -26.79 5.31
N TRP A 420 30.53 -27.46 5.80
CA TRP A 420 31.74 -27.70 5.02
C TRP A 420 31.47 -28.63 3.83
N HIS A 421 30.88 -29.79 4.07
CA HIS A 421 30.49 -30.74 3.01
C HIS A 421 29.49 -30.12 2.02
N GLY A 422 28.54 -29.32 2.48
CA GLY A 422 27.61 -28.57 1.64
C GLY A 422 28.32 -27.55 0.75
N THR A 423 29.33 -26.86 1.27
CA THR A 423 30.16 -25.91 0.49
C THR A 423 30.98 -26.63 -0.57
N VAL A 424 31.66 -27.73 -0.21
CA VAL A 424 32.39 -28.58 -1.16
C VAL A 424 31.46 -29.14 -2.25
N ASN A 425 30.24 -29.58 -1.89
CA ASN A 425 29.21 -30.00 -2.82
C ASN A 425 28.83 -28.86 -3.81
N LYS A 426 28.60 -27.63 -3.32
CA LYS A 426 28.29 -26.49 -4.21
C LYS A 426 29.48 -26.07 -5.08
N MET A 427 30.73 -26.32 -4.64
CA MET A 427 31.92 -26.15 -5.49
C MET A 427 32.01 -27.22 -6.59
N LEU A 428 31.64 -28.47 -6.31
CA LEU A 428 31.57 -29.53 -7.33
C LEU A 428 30.47 -29.24 -8.36
N ASP A 429 29.33 -28.68 -7.94
CA ASP A 429 28.26 -28.21 -8.84
C ASP A 429 28.74 -27.13 -9.85
N LEU A 430 29.89 -26.49 -9.65
CA LEU A 430 30.48 -25.56 -10.63
C LEU A 430 31.00 -26.29 -11.89
N LEU A 431 31.31 -27.59 -11.80
CA LEU A 431 31.82 -28.36 -12.93
C LEU A 431 30.77 -28.56 -14.03
N ASP A 432 29.47 -28.44 -13.73
CA ASP A 432 28.38 -28.52 -14.70
C ASP A 432 28.58 -27.53 -15.87
N THR A 433 28.88 -26.25 -15.57
CA THR A 433 29.13 -25.25 -16.62
C THR A 433 30.44 -25.49 -17.35
N VAL A 434 31.49 -25.96 -16.67
CA VAL A 434 32.78 -26.32 -17.28
C VAL A 434 32.56 -27.44 -18.31
N PHE A 435 31.79 -28.46 -17.97
CA PHE A 435 31.38 -29.52 -18.91
C PHE A 435 30.51 -28.98 -20.06
N PHE A 436 29.68 -27.96 -19.84
CA PHE A 436 28.94 -27.30 -20.92
C PHE A 436 29.84 -26.48 -21.85
N VAL A 437 30.85 -25.77 -21.34
CA VAL A 437 31.86 -25.05 -22.15
C VAL A 437 32.65 -26.04 -23.01
N LEU A 438 33.26 -27.05 -22.39
CA LEU A 438 34.11 -28.04 -23.06
C LEU A 438 33.36 -28.88 -24.12
N ARG A 439 32.04 -29.01 -23.99
CA ARG A 439 31.16 -29.70 -24.96
C ARG A 439 30.46 -28.77 -25.96
N LYS A 440 30.82 -27.48 -26.00
CA LYS A 440 30.18 -26.43 -26.82
C LYS A 440 28.65 -26.38 -26.65
N LYS A 441 28.15 -26.54 -25.42
CA LYS A 441 26.73 -26.48 -25.05
C LYS A 441 26.35 -25.12 -24.45
N GLN A 442 26.79 -24.03 -25.07
CA GLN A 442 26.56 -22.66 -24.60
C GLN A 442 25.07 -22.32 -24.37
N SER A 443 24.14 -22.98 -25.07
CA SER A 443 22.69 -22.84 -24.86
C SER A 443 22.19 -23.30 -23.49
N HIS A 444 23.01 -24.04 -22.72
CA HIS A 444 22.74 -24.43 -21.34
C HIS A 444 23.32 -23.42 -20.33
N ILE A 445 24.34 -22.66 -20.72
CA ILE A 445 24.98 -21.61 -19.90
C ILE A 445 24.09 -20.37 -19.95
N THR A 446 23.08 -20.36 -19.09
CA THR A 446 22.10 -19.28 -18.97
C THR A 446 22.38 -18.41 -17.76
N PHE A 447 21.89 -17.16 -17.76
CA PHE A 447 21.99 -16.26 -16.61
C PHE A 447 21.49 -16.90 -15.31
N LEU A 448 20.33 -17.59 -15.34
CA LEU A 448 19.80 -18.35 -14.20
C LEU A 448 20.85 -19.31 -13.62
N HIS A 449 21.48 -20.13 -14.47
CA HIS A 449 22.41 -21.17 -14.05
C HIS A 449 23.73 -20.60 -13.53
N VAL A 450 24.33 -19.62 -14.22
CA VAL A 450 25.58 -19.00 -13.77
C VAL A 450 25.37 -18.18 -12.50
N GLN A 451 24.28 -17.41 -12.41
CA GLN A 451 23.92 -16.64 -11.21
C GLN A 451 23.71 -17.57 -10.00
N HIS A 452 22.83 -18.57 -10.12
CA HIS A 452 22.49 -19.51 -9.04
C HIS A 452 23.73 -20.22 -8.48
N HIS A 453 24.56 -20.81 -9.36
CA HIS A 453 25.73 -21.57 -8.91
C HIS A 453 26.78 -20.65 -8.26
N THR A 454 26.88 -19.40 -8.70
CA THR A 454 27.82 -18.43 -8.11
C THR A 454 27.34 -17.89 -6.76
N THR A 455 26.07 -17.49 -6.63
CA THR A 455 25.56 -16.98 -5.35
C THR A 455 25.42 -18.09 -4.31
N ILE A 456 24.89 -19.27 -4.65
CA ILE A 456 24.67 -20.33 -3.65
C ILE A 456 25.98 -20.82 -3.03
N CYS A 457 27.06 -20.91 -3.82
CA CYS A 457 28.38 -21.32 -3.35
C CYS A 457 29.03 -20.27 -2.42
N GLY A 458 28.85 -18.96 -2.72
CA GLY A 458 29.32 -17.89 -1.83
C GLY A 458 28.49 -17.77 -0.55
N LEU A 459 27.17 -17.95 -0.66
CA LEU A 459 26.23 -17.82 0.46
C LEU A 459 26.39 -18.95 1.48
N ILE A 460 26.50 -20.22 1.05
CA ILE A 460 26.64 -21.35 1.99
C ILE A 460 27.94 -21.26 2.80
N TRP A 461 29.03 -20.81 2.17
CA TRP A 461 30.30 -20.53 2.85
C TRP A 461 30.17 -19.36 3.85
N ALA A 462 29.59 -18.23 3.41
CA ALA A 462 29.45 -17.04 4.26
C ALA A 462 28.50 -17.29 5.45
N ILE A 463 27.48 -18.11 5.27
CA ILE A 463 26.59 -18.56 6.34
C ILE A 463 27.38 -19.42 7.33
N GLY A 464 28.03 -20.51 6.88
CA GLY A 464 28.78 -21.41 7.76
C GLY A 464 29.94 -20.75 8.51
N LYS A 465 30.56 -19.70 7.94
CA LYS A 465 31.68 -18.96 8.56
C LYS A 465 31.24 -17.87 9.54
N TYR A 466 30.14 -17.16 9.28
CA TYR A 466 29.78 -15.95 10.06
C TYR A 466 28.50 -16.09 10.90
N TYR A 467 27.76 -17.20 10.79
CA TYR A 467 26.49 -17.40 11.49
C TYR A 467 26.42 -18.78 12.15
N SER A 468 26.52 -18.84 13.48
CA SER A 468 26.34 -20.05 14.30
C SER A 468 24.87 -20.53 14.41
N GLY A 469 24.13 -20.44 13.30
CA GLY A 469 22.72 -20.83 13.22
C GLY A 469 22.54 -22.26 12.74
N PHE A 470 21.66 -23.01 13.41
CA PHE A 470 21.26 -24.38 13.00
C PHE A 470 20.25 -24.38 11.84
N GLU A 471 19.57 -23.25 11.62
CA GLU A 471 18.44 -23.07 10.70
C GLU A 471 18.81 -23.21 9.20
N PRO A 472 19.92 -22.63 8.68
CA PRO A 472 20.31 -22.82 7.28
C PRO A 472 20.68 -24.27 6.90
N ALA A 473 20.91 -25.17 7.87
CA ALA A 473 21.09 -26.59 7.58
C ALA A 473 19.83 -27.23 6.95
N VAL A 474 18.64 -26.70 7.24
CA VAL A 474 17.38 -27.12 6.59
C VAL A 474 17.36 -26.75 5.10
N VAL A 475 17.95 -25.61 4.75
CA VAL A 475 18.16 -25.21 3.34
C VAL A 475 19.13 -26.15 2.64
N GLY A 476 20.20 -26.54 3.33
CA GLY A 476 21.12 -27.59 2.88
C GLY A 476 20.41 -28.90 2.61
N PHE A 477 19.63 -29.41 3.58
CA PHE A 477 18.84 -30.64 3.49
C PHE A 477 17.84 -30.64 2.32
N CYS A 478 17.05 -29.59 2.16
CA CYS A 478 16.11 -29.48 1.04
C CYS A 478 16.86 -29.40 -0.31
N ASN A 479 18.01 -28.74 -0.37
CA ASN A 479 18.81 -28.66 -1.59
C ASN A 479 19.48 -29.98 -1.96
N THR A 480 20.10 -30.72 -1.01
CA THR A 480 20.74 -32.01 -1.30
C THR A 480 19.72 -33.07 -1.71
N MET A 481 18.53 -33.10 -1.09
CA MET A 481 17.42 -33.96 -1.51
C MET A 481 17.05 -33.72 -2.99
N VAL A 482 16.93 -32.47 -3.42
CA VAL A 482 16.58 -32.13 -4.81
C VAL A 482 17.76 -32.31 -5.76
N HIS A 483 19.00 -32.03 -5.33
CA HIS A 483 20.21 -32.28 -6.12
C HIS A 483 20.46 -33.78 -6.35
N MET A 484 20.15 -34.65 -5.39
CA MET A 484 20.17 -36.11 -5.59
C MET A 484 19.24 -36.53 -6.75
N VAL A 485 18.00 -36.05 -6.79
CA VAL A 485 17.03 -36.37 -7.87
C VAL A 485 17.44 -35.70 -9.20
N MET A 486 18.06 -34.51 -9.14
CA MET A 486 18.50 -33.74 -10.31
C MET A 486 19.74 -34.35 -10.98
N TYR A 487 20.75 -34.76 -10.21
CA TYR A 487 21.92 -35.48 -10.72
C TYR A 487 21.57 -36.91 -11.14
N PHE A 488 20.59 -37.57 -10.52
CA PHE A 488 20.05 -38.85 -11.01
C PHE A 488 19.38 -38.70 -12.39
N TYR A 489 18.62 -37.61 -12.60
CA TYR A 489 18.08 -37.27 -13.92
C TYR A 489 19.20 -37.05 -14.95
N TYR A 490 20.29 -36.34 -14.59
CA TYR A 490 21.42 -36.11 -15.49
C TYR A 490 22.26 -37.38 -15.76
N LEU A 491 22.41 -38.27 -14.78
CA LEU A 491 23.04 -39.59 -14.95
C LEU A 491 22.32 -40.39 -16.04
N ILE A 492 21.01 -40.57 -15.93
CA ILE A 492 20.19 -41.29 -16.93
C ILE A 492 20.24 -40.57 -18.29
N ALA A 493 20.23 -39.23 -18.30
CA ALA A 493 20.35 -38.44 -19.54
C ALA A 493 21.73 -38.56 -20.22
N ALA A 494 22.78 -38.96 -19.48
CA ALA A 494 24.14 -39.17 -20.00
C ALA A 494 24.37 -40.59 -20.56
N LEU A 495 23.65 -41.60 -20.08
CA LEU A 495 23.78 -43.00 -20.54
C LEU A 495 23.61 -43.13 -22.08
N GLY A 496 22.57 -42.52 -22.65
CA GLY A 496 22.39 -42.50 -24.11
C GLY A 496 21.07 -41.89 -24.60
N PRO A 497 20.86 -41.82 -25.93
CA PRO A 497 19.61 -41.35 -26.51
C PRO A 497 18.43 -42.29 -26.23
N GLN A 498 18.67 -43.61 -26.13
CA GLN A 498 17.65 -44.63 -25.82
C GLN A 498 16.90 -44.32 -24.51
N PHE A 499 17.65 -44.00 -23.45
CA PHE A 499 17.08 -43.71 -22.13
C PHE A 499 16.24 -42.42 -22.06
N LYS A 500 16.39 -41.50 -23.04
CA LYS A 500 15.63 -40.24 -23.04
C LYS A 500 14.12 -40.43 -23.16
N LYS A 501 13.64 -41.55 -23.71
CA LYS A 501 12.21 -41.89 -23.79
C LYS A 501 11.56 -41.98 -22.39
N TYR A 502 12.31 -42.47 -21.40
CA TYR A 502 11.83 -42.68 -20.03
C TYR A 502 11.91 -41.41 -19.15
N LEU A 503 12.57 -40.35 -19.64
CA LEU A 503 12.74 -39.07 -18.94
C LEU A 503 11.55 -38.10 -19.11
N TRP A 504 10.34 -38.65 -19.26
CA TRP A 504 9.07 -37.89 -19.38
C TRP A 504 8.84 -36.97 -18.16
N TRP A 505 9.34 -37.35 -17.00
CA TRP A 505 9.14 -36.65 -15.73
C TRP A 505 10.00 -35.38 -15.55
N LYS A 506 10.81 -34.97 -16.55
CA LYS A 506 11.62 -33.74 -16.50
C LYS A 506 10.84 -32.50 -16.03
N LYS A 507 9.57 -32.37 -16.43
CA LYS A 507 8.70 -31.27 -16.01
C LYS A 507 8.51 -31.25 -14.48
N TYR A 508 8.33 -32.42 -13.86
CA TYR A 508 8.14 -32.57 -12.43
C TYR A 508 9.42 -32.30 -11.65
N LEU A 509 10.61 -32.60 -12.20
CA LEU A 509 11.88 -32.15 -11.63
C LEU A 509 11.94 -30.61 -11.53
N THR A 510 11.55 -29.87 -12.57
CA THR A 510 11.50 -28.41 -12.50
C THR A 510 10.42 -27.90 -11.53
N VAL A 511 9.30 -28.62 -11.38
CA VAL A 511 8.29 -28.30 -10.34
C VAL A 511 8.83 -28.55 -8.94
N MET A 512 9.52 -29.66 -8.70
CA MET A 512 10.20 -29.97 -7.43
C MET A 512 11.22 -28.89 -7.07
N GLN A 513 12.02 -28.42 -8.04
CA GLN A 513 12.95 -27.31 -7.84
C GLN A 513 12.25 -25.98 -7.48
N MET A 514 11.07 -25.68 -8.03
CA MET A 514 10.28 -24.50 -7.62
C MET A 514 9.65 -24.70 -6.24
N VAL A 515 9.14 -25.91 -5.94
CA VAL A 515 8.61 -26.27 -4.62
C VAL A 515 9.70 -26.21 -3.54
N GLN A 516 10.97 -26.49 -3.86
CA GLN A 516 12.08 -26.30 -2.92
C GLN A 516 12.23 -24.83 -2.49
N PHE A 517 12.16 -23.87 -3.43
CA PHE A 517 12.31 -22.45 -3.12
C PHE A 517 11.06 -21.85 -2.48
N ILE A 518 9.89 -22.45 -2.75
CA ILE A 518 8.70 -22.24 -1.91
C ILE A 518 9.02 -22.72 -0.49
N ILE A 519 9.40 -23.98 -0.29
CA ILE A 519 9.65 -24.59 1.05
C ILE A 519 10.75 -23.86 1.85
N ILE A 520 11.78 -23.31 1.21
CA ILE A 520 12.85 -22.54 1.89
C ILE A 520 12.41 -21.10 2.18
N GLY A 521 11.70 -20.47 1.24
CA GLY A 521 10.87 -19.29 1.50
C GLY A 521 9.61 -19.59 2.35
N SER A 522 9.49 -20.82 2.85
CA SER A 522 8.56 -21.35 3.85
C SER A 522 9.30 -21.84 5.10
N TYR A 523 10.47 -21.27 5.38
CA TYR A 523 11.24 -21.50 6.60
C TYR A 523 11.99 -20.23 7.06
N SER A 524 11.68 -19.05 6.52
CA SER A 524 12.53 -17.84 6.65
C SER A 524 11.83 -16.55 7.08
N MET A 525 10.52 -16.39 6.93
CA MET A 525 9.88 -15.05 6.91
C MET A 525 8.88 -14.84 8.05
N ILE A 526 7.81 -15.62 8.09
CA ILE A 526 7.15 -15.93 9.35
C ILE A 526 8.08 -16.77 10.28
N ALA A 527 9.36 -17.04 9.95
CA ALA A 527 10.48 -17.42 10.85
C ALA A 527 11.14 -16.22 11.60
N LEU A 528 10.74 -15.01 11.21
CA LEU A 528 10.92 -13.78 11.98
C LEU A 528 9.76 -13.57 12.97
N CYS A 529 8.57 -14.12 12.70
CA CYS A 529 7.32 -13.68 13.33
C CYS A 529 7.03 -14.18 14.75
N TYR A 530 7.47 -15.38 15.17
CA TYR A 530 7.45 -15.74 16.61
C TYR A 530 8.68 -15.18 17.35
N SER A 531 9.36 -14.15 16.79
CA SER A 531 10.57 -13.51 17.35
C SER A 531 11.63 -14.52 17.76
N CYS A 532 11.76 -15.58 16.97
CA CYS A 532 12.22 -16.88 17.46
C CYS A 532 13.80 -16.94 17.42
N GLY A 533 14.48 -15.87 17.84
CA GLY A 533 15.87 -15.88 18.38
C GLY A 533 17.05 -15.66 17.43
N PHE A 534 16.85 -15.82 16.14
CA PHE A 534 17.95 -15.84 15.17
C PHE A 534 18.33 -14.47 14.61
N SER A 535 19.43 -14.42 13.86
CA SER A 535 19.88 -13.19 13.19
C SER A 535 18.92 -12.81 12.07
N THR A 536 18.07 -11.81 12.32
CA THR A 536 17.11 -11.21 11.37
C THR A 536 17.71 -10.95 9.99
N LYS A 537 18.99 -10.56 9.94
CA LYS A 537 19.73 -10.28 8.70
C LYS A 537 19.90 -11.52 7.82
N MET A 538 20.24 -12.66 8.43
CA MET A 538 20.43 -13.95 7.75
C MET A 538 19.11 -14.42 7.11
N LEU A 539 18.03 -14.36 7.90
CA LEU A 539 16.67 -14.71 7.48
C LEU A 539 16.17 -13.87 6.29
N CYS A 540 16.37 -12.55 6.33
CA CYS A 540 16.02 -11.68 5.20
C CYS A 540 16.82 -12.00 3.93
N ILE A 541 18.10 -12.39 4.05
CA ILE A 541 18.92 -12.81 2.90
C ILE A 541 18.40 -14.13 2.31
N MET A 542 18.13 -15.13 3.15
CA MET A 542 17.62 -16.45 2.74
C MET A 542 16.23 -16.35 2.06
N GLY A 543 15.33 -15.53 2.62
CA GLY A 543 14.03 -15.25 2.01
C GLY A 543 14.13 -14.50 0.67
N PHE A 544 15.03 -13.52 0.57
CA PHE A 544 15.28 -12.79 -0.68
C PHE A 544 15.82 -13.69 -1.79
N GLU A 545 16.87 -14.48 -1.51
CA GLU A 545 17.46 -15.41 -2.49
C GLU A 545 16.47 -16.49 -2.92
N SER A 546 15.62 -16.98 -2.01
CA SER A 546 14.55 -17.93 -2.36
C SER A 546 13.53 -17.32 -3.32
N ALA A 547 13.08 -16.08 -3.07
CA ALA A 547 12.16 -15.35 -3.95
C ALA A 547 12.80 -15.02 -5.31
N PHE A 548 14.09 -14.66 -5.33
CA PHE A 548 14.85 -14.36 -6.54
C PHE A 548 15.02 -15.60 -7.42
N ASN A 549 15.48 -16.72 -6.84
CA ASN A 549 15.66 -17.97 -7.58
C ASN A 549 14.31 -18.57 -8.03
N LEU A 550 13.25 -18.51 -7.22
CA LEU A 550 11.89 -18.86 -7.64
C LEU A 550 11.43 -18.03 -8.86
N SER A 551 11.70 -16.73 -8.88
CA SER A 551 11.37 -15.84 -10.00
C SER A 551 12.10 -16.24 -11.31
N LEU A 552 13.39 -16.60 -11.21
CA LEU A 552 14.17 -17.07 -12.36
C LEU A 552 13.72 -18.46 -12.85
N PHE A 553 13.37 -19.37 -11.94
CA PHE A 553 12.85 -20.70 -12.30
C PHE A 553 11.42 -20.63 -12.90
N LEU A 554 10.54 -19.75 -12.41
CA LEU A 554 9.23 -19.50 -13.02
C LEU A 554 9.36 -19.00 -14.47
N ASN A 555 10.32 -18.10 -14.74
CA ASN A 555 10.65 -17.63 -16.09
C ASN A 555 11.18 -18.77 -16.97
N PHE A 556 12.12 -19.57 -16.46
CA PHE A 556 12.64 -20.76 -17.16
C PHE A 556 11.55 -21.79 -17.48
N TYR A 557 10.65 -22.07 -16.53
CA TYR A 557 9.53 -23.00 -16.71
C TYR A 557 8.56 -22.50 -17.79
N ALA A 558 8.17 -21.22 -17.74
CA ALA A 558 7.33 -20.59 -18.77
C ALA A 558 7.99 -20.64 -20.16
N LYS A 559 9.28 -20.32 -20.26
CA LYS A 559 10.04 -20.32 -21.52
C LYS A 559 10.27 -21.73 -22.10
N SER A 560 10.40 -22.73 -21.24
CA SER A 560 10.76 -24.11 -21.64
C SER A 560 9.57 -24.99 -21.97
N TYR A 561 8.45 -24.87 -21.23
CA TYR A 561 7.34 -25.82 -21.30
C TYR A 561 6.08 -25.26 -21.99
N ASN A 562 5.81 -23.94 -21.97
CA ASN A 562 4.65 -23.37 -22.66
C ASN A 562 4.94 -23.14 -24.17
N LYS A 563 4.61 -24.13 -25.00
CA LYS A 563 4.94 -24.17 -26.45
C LYS A 563 4.58 -22.90 -27.25
N LYS A 564 3.49 -22.17 -26.90
CA LYS A 564 3.08 -20.93 -27.60
C LYS A 564 4.15 -19.82 -27.58
N GLY A 565 5.12 -19.85 -26.66
CA GLY A 565 6.17 -18.84 -26.58
C GLY A 565 7.25 -18.92 -27.66
N LYS A 566 7.42 -20.03 -28.40
CA LYS A 566 8.60 -20.22 -29.26
C LYS A 566 8.59 -19.37 -30.54
N ASN A 567 7.51 -19.37 -31.32
CA ASN A 567 7.47 -18.64 -32.59
C ASN A 567 7.42 -17.11 -32.38
N LEU A 568 6.75 -16.64 -31.31
CA LEU A 568 6.80 -15.22 -30.92
C LEU A 568 8.24 -14.77 -30.62
N ASN A 569 9.00 -15.56 -29.85
CA ASN A 569 10.37 -15.19 -29.47
C ASN A 569 11.34 -15.12 -30.66
N ALA A 570 11.16 -15.91 -31.72
CA ALA A 570 12.01 -15.82 -32.91
C ALA A 570 11.87 -14.46 -33.61
N ASN A 571 10.64 -14.06 -33.94
CA ASN A 571 10.36 -12.78 -34.59
C ASN A 571 10.66 -11.60 -33.65
N MET A 572 10.32 -11.72 -32.36
CA MET A 572 10.61 -10.70 -31.36
C MET A 572 12.13 -10.53 -31.13
N THR A 573 12.94 -11.59 -31.18
CA THR A 573 14.41 -11.46 -31.10
C THR A 573 14.98 -10.76 -32.33
N LYS A 574 14.44 -11.04 -33.54
CA LYS A 574 14.84 -10.35 -34.77
C LYS A 574 14.47 -8.85 -34.74
N ALA A 575 13.33 -8.49 -34.15
CA ALA A 575 12.91 -7.09 -33.95
C ALA A 575 13.59 -6.38 -32.77
N ILE A 576 14.04 -7.11 -31.74
CA ILE A 576 14.79 -6.57 -30.60
C ILE A 576 16.22 -6.22 -31.02
N LYS A 577 16.86 -7.03 -31.87
CA LYS A 577 18.25 -6.77 -32.29
C LYS A 577 18.42 -5.48 -33.12
N THR A 578 17.36 -4.99 -33.75
CA THR A 578 17.28 -3.67 -34.40
C THR A 578 16.73 -2.54 -33.52
N ARG A 579 16.35 -2.82 -32.25
CA ARG A 579 15.84 -1.81 -31.29
C ARG A 579 16.71 -1.60 -30.05
N ILE A 580 17.69 -2.47 -29.77
CA ILE A 580 18.67 -2.23 -28.69
C ILE A 580 19.93 -1.56 -29.26
N VAL A 581 19.77 -0.30 -29.67
CA VAL A 581 20.82 0.72 -29.63
C VAL A 581 20.16 1.97 -29.04
N CYS A 582 20.13 2.04 -27.70
CA CYS A 582 19.54 3.16 -26.95
C CYS A 582 20.51 3.66 -25.88
N GLY A 583 21.58 4.28 -26.37
CA GLY A 583 22.43 5.24 -25.68
C GLY A 583 22.88 6.24 -26.75
N SER A 584 22.97 7.52 -26.42
CA SER A 584 23.41 8.53 -27.40
C SER A 584 24.92 8.45 -27.58
N GLN A 585 25.39 8.22 -28.81
CA GLN A 585 26.82 8.12 -29.14
C GLN A 585 27.64 9.36 -28.72
N VAL A 586 26.99 10.53 -28.61
CA VAL A 586 27.59 11.79 -28.13
C VAL A 586 28.05 11.71 -26.66
N LEU A 587 27.42 10.88 -25.82
CA LEU A 587 27.83 10.65 -24.43
C LEU A 587 28.80 9.48 -24.27
N ASP A 588 29.16 8.76 -25.34
CA ASP A 588 30.22 7.75 -25.29
C ASP A 588 31.62 8.37 -25.37
N SER A 589 31.75 9.56 -25.98
CA SER A 589 33.01 10.32 -26.04
C SER A 589 33.27 11.22 -24.82
N TRP A 590 32.29 11.40 -23.93
CA TRP A 590 32.42 12.28 -22.76
C TRP A 590 33.14 11.58 -21.59
N PRO A 591 34.03 12.29 -20.86
CA PRO A 591 34.76 11.72 -19.72
C PRO A 591 33.83 11.06 -18.70
N LEU A 592 34.26 9.90 -18.19
CA LEU A 592 33.53 9.03 -17.24
C LEU A 592 32.19 8.44 -17.73
N PHE A 593 31.75 8.70 -18.97
CA PHE A 593 30.48 8.15 -19.50
C PHE A 593 30.63 6.99 -20.49
N GLY A 594 31.80 6.75 -21.10
CA GLY A 594 32.02 5.62 -22.01
C GLY A 594 31.91 4.22 -21.37
N SER A 595 31.90 4.12 -20.03
CA SER A 595 31.76 2.86 -19.29
C SER A 595 31.29 3.13 -17.86
N PRO A 596 30.54 2.22 -17.19
CA PRO A 596 30.25 2.32 -15.75
C PRO A 596 31.48 2.09 -14.86
N ILE A 597 32.55 1.50 -15.39
CA ILE A 597 33.71 1.04 -14.60
C ILE A 597 34.42 2.21 -13.89
N PRO A 598 34.77 3.34 -14.53
CA PRO A 598 35.49 4.44 -13.86
C PRO A 598 34.72 5.01 -12.66
N VAL A 599 33.42 5.27 -12.80
CA VAL A 599 32.59 5.79 -11.69
C VAL A 599 32.43 4.75 -10.58
N THR A 600 32.29 3.46 -10.93
CA THR A 600 32.26 2.37 -9.94
C THR A 600 33.59 2.29 -9.16
N VAL A 601 34.73 2.43 -9.84
CA VAL A 601 36.06 2.45 -9.20
C VAL A 601 36.21 3.66 -8.28
N ILE A 602 35.79 4.85 -8.70
CA ILE A 602 35.79 6.06 -7.85
C ILE A 602 34.97 5.83 -6.58
N LEU A 603 33.76 5.29 -6.69
CA LEU A 603 32.88 5.02 -5.54
C LEU A 603 33.43 3.94 -4.59
N VAL A 604 34.10 2.91 -5.11
CA VAL A 604 34.75 1.86 -4.30
C VAL A 604 35.99 2.40 -3.58
N LEU A 605 36.85 3.16 -4.26
CA LEU A 605 38.02 3.81 -3.66
C LEU A 605 37.61 4.83 -2.59
N TYR A 606 36.56 5.61 -2.86
CA TYR A 606 35.92 6.51 -1.90
C TYR A 606 35.43 5.77 -0.64
N ALA A 607 34.65 4.70 -0.80
CA ALA A 607 34.16 3.92 0.33
C ALA A 607 35.30 3.31 1.16
N TYR A 608 36.34 2.77 0.49
CA TYR A 608 37.54 2.26 1.14
C TYR A 608 38.31 3.35 1.92
N PHE A 609 38.45 4.55 1.34
CA PHE A 609 39.08 5.67 2.02
C PHE A 609 38.30 6.10 3.27
N VAL A 610 36.99 6.35 3.14
CA VAL A 610 36.17 6.94 4.20
C VAL A 610 35.89 5.97 5.35
N LEU A 611 35.73 4.67 5.05
CA LEU A 611 35.37 3.65 6.05
C LEU A 611 36.58 2.94 6.66
N TYR A 612 37.73 2.88 5.98
CA TYR A 612 38.89 2.08 6.42
C TYR A 612 40.21 2.85 6.39
N PHE A 613 40.72 3.20 5.20
CA PHE A 613 42.09 3.70 5.06
C PHE A 613 42.31 5.05 5.74
N GLY A 614 41.44 6.03 5.48
CA GLY A 614 41.54 7.39 6.03
C GLY A 614 41.45 7.41 7.57
N PRO A 615 40.43 6.78 8.20
CA PRO A 615 40.37 6.66 9.66
C PRO A 615 41.60 5.98 10.28
N ASN A 616 42.12 4.91 9.67
CA ASN A 616 43.31 4.21 10.16
C ASN A 616 44.57 5.07 10.02
N TRP A 617 44.78 5.73 8.88
CA TRP A 617 45.91 6.62 8.60
C TRP A 617 45.90 7.87 9.49
N MET A 618 44.72 8.41 9.78
CA MET A 618 44.56 9.55 10.69
C MET A 618 44.67 9.18 12.17
N LYS A 619 44.51 7.91 12.56
CA LYS A 619 44.46 7.46 13.97
C LYS A 619 45.54 8.12 14.82
N ASN A 620 46.80 8.01 14.40
CA ASN A 620 47.98 8.50 15.13
C ASN A 620 48.44 9.93 14.73
N ARG A 621 47.71 10.63 13.84
CA ARG A 621 48.07 11.98 13.35
C ARG A 621 47.28 13.09 14.06
N LYS A 622 47.82 14.31 14.10
CA LYS A 622 47.06 15.52 14.47
C LYS A 622 46.06 15.86 13.34
N PRO A 623 44.88 16.43 13.63
CA PRO A 623 43.92 16.82 12.58
C PRO A 623 44.47 17.96 11.72
N TYR A 624 44.23 17.92 10.41
CA TYR A 624 44.73 18.94 9.49
C TYR A 624 43.92 20.25 9.58
N ASN A 625 44.58 21.41 9.56
CA ASN A 625 43.92 22.72 9.59
C ASN A 625 43.39 23.12 8.20
N LEU A 626 42.33 22.47 7.76
CA LEU A 626 41.72 22.68 6.43
C LEU A 626 40.68 23.81 6.41
N LYS A 627 40.70 24.78 7.36
CA LYS A 627 39.64 25.81 7.49
C LYS A 627 39.42 26.58 6.19
N TYR A 628 40.48 27.13 5.60
CA TYR A 628 40.39 27.93 4.38
C TYR A 628 40.03 27.10 3.16
N ALA A 629 40.54 25.86 3.06
CA ALA A 629 40.17 24.92 2.00
C ALA A 629 38.67 24.57 2.04
N ILE A 630 38.12 24.33 3.24
CA ILE A 630 36.69 24.07 3.44
C ILE A 630 35.84 25.31 3.09
N ILE A 631 36.28 26.52 3.46
CA ILE A 631 35.58 27.76 3.08
C ILE A 631 35.56 27.92 1.55
N ALA A 632 36.72 27.81 0.89
CA ALA A 632 36.84 27.94 -0.56
C ALA A 632 36.01 26.88 -1.30
N TYR A 633 36.09 25.62 -0.89
CA TYR A 633 35.29 24.53 -1.44
C TYR A 633 33.77 24.78 -1.30
N ASN A 634 33.29 25.21 -0.12
CA ASN A 634 31.87 25.50 0.06
C ASN A 634 31.39 26.69 -0.79
N ALA A 635 32.24 27.72 -0.97
CA ALA A 635 31.93 28.85 -1.84
C ALA A 635 31.87 28.44 -3.33
N ILE A 636 32.82 27.62 -3.79
CA ILE A 636 32.83 27.03 -5.14
C ILE A 636 31.58 26.17 -5.34
N GLN A 637 31.23 25.32 -4.38
CA GLN A 637 30.04 24.45 -4.45
C GLN A 637 28.73 25.26 -4.56
N VAL A 638 28.57 26.34 -3.79
CA VAL A 638 27.40 27.23 -3.90
C VAL A 638 27.33 27.88 -5.30
N TYR A 639 28.44 28.41 -5.80
CA TYR A 639 28.49 29.04 -7.13
C TYR A 639 28.20 28.02 -8.25
N TYR A 640 28.80 26.84 -8.20
CA TYR A 640 28.66 25.81 -9.22
C TYR A 640 27.26 25.18 -9.22
N ASN A 641 26.66 24.92 -8.06
CA ASN A 641 25.26 24.48 -7.96
C ASN A 641 24.29 25.58 -8.44
N PHE A 642 24.58 26.87 -8.20
CA PHE A 642 23.78 27.98 -8.76
C PHE A 642 23.87 28.04 -10.29
N TRP A 643 25.09 27.94 -10.85
CA TRP A 643 25.30 27.89 -12.31
C TRP A 643 24.63 26.67 -12.96
N LEU A 644 24.60 25.51 -12.28
CA LEU A 644 23.92 24.30 -12.74
C LEU A 644 22.39 24.43 -12.83
N ILE A 645 21.76 25.22 -11.96
CA ILE A 645 20.32 25.51 -12.04
C ILE A 645 20.01 26.31 -13.32
N ILE A 646 20.92 27.19 -13.73
CA ILE A 646 20.76 28.04 -14.93
C ILE A 646 21.12 27.26 -16.21
N SER A 647 22.20 26.46 -16.19
CA SER A 647 22.72 25.80 -17.39
C SER A 647 22.04 24.47 -17.74
N LEU A 648 21.32 23.84 -16.79
CA LEU A 648 20.62 22.56 -16.93
C LEU A 648 21.50 21.40 -17.47
N ALA A 649 22.82 21.51 -17.34
CA ALA A 649 23.78 20.63 -18.00
C ALA A 649 23.98 19.30 -17.24
N LEU A 650 23.25 18.26 -17.65
CA LEU A 650 23.22 16.94 -16.98
C LEU A 650 24.60 16.29 -16.74
N TRP A 651 25.59 16.49 -17.61
CA TRP A 651 26.96 15.97 -17.37
C TRP A 651 27.66 16.69 -16.23
N HIS A 652 27.59 18.03 -16.20
CA HIS A 652 28.16 18.85 -15.13
C HIS A 652 27.50 18.51 -13.77
N ALA A 653 26.20 18.20 -13.75
CA ALA A 653 25.49 17.76 -12.55
C ALA A 653 25.92 16.37 -12.02
N VAL A 654 26.47 15.50 -12.87
CA VAL A 654 27.09 14.23 -12.43
C VAL A 654 28.53 14.47 -11.93
N MET A 655 29.27 15.42 -12.51
CA MET A 655 30.58 15.82 -12.00
C MET A 655 30.46 16.50 -10.61
N ASP A 656 29.46 17.37 -10.43
CA ASP A 656 29.09 18.02 -9.17
C ASP A 656 28.93 17.02 -8.01
N ARG A 657 28.10 16.00 -8.21
CA ARG A 657 27.86 14.96 -7.19
C ARG A 657 29.06 14.04 -6.95
N ILE A 658 30.07 14.03 -7.85
CA ILE A 658 31.38 13.40 -7.59
C ILE A 658 32.28 14.32 -6.75
N LEU A 659 32.18 15.65 -6.89
CA LEU A 659 32.88 16.62 -6.04
C LEU A 659 32.33 16.60 -4.59
N ASP A 660 31.02 16.40 -4.41
CA ASP A 660 30.37 16.23 -3.09
C ASP A 660 31.00 15.11 -2.23
N LEU A 661 31.71 14.15 -2.85
CA LEU A 661 32.43 13.09 -2.14
C LEU A 661 33.61 13.65 -1.32
N VAL A 662 34.12 14.84 -1.64
CA VAL A 662 35.26 15.46 -0.95
C VAL A 662 34.88 15.94 0.47
N ASP A 663 33.60 16.18 0.76
CA ASP A 663 33.14 16.59 2.11
C ASP A 663 33.49 15.58 3.21
N THR A 664 33.25 14.27 2.96
CA THR A 664 33.62 13.24 3.95
C THR A 664 35.12 13.06 4.06
N VAL A 665 35.87 13.27 2.98
CA VAL A 665 37.34 13.31 3.00
C VAL A 665 37.81 14.42 3.94
N PHE A 666 37.22 15.62 3.86
CA PHE A 666 37.49 16.70 4.82
C PHE A 666 37.06 16.35 6.26
N PHE A 667 35.93 15.66 6.48
CA PHE A 667 35.56 15.22 7.83
C PHE A 667 36.54 14.20 8.42
N VAL A 668 37.04 13.24 7.62
CA VAL A 668 38.06 12.27 8.04
C VAL A 668 39.40 12.97 8.35
N LEU A 669 39.89 13.83 7.44
CA LEU A 669 41.16 14.56 7.61
C LEU A 669 41.14 15.57 8.78
N THR A 670 39.96 16.06 9.16
CA THR A 670 39.77 16.94 10.33
C THR A 670 39.37 16.17 11.61
N LYS A 671 39.40 14.83 11.60
CA LYS A 671 38.98 13.92 12.69
C LYS A 671 37.52 14.10 13.17
N LYS A 672 36.64 14.66 12.36
CA LYS A 672 35.20 14.87 12.65
C LYS A 672 34.35 13.62 12.37
N GLN A 673 34.83 12.44 12.75
CA GLN A 673 34.22 11.15 12.37
C GLN A 673 32.76 10.99 12.83
N SER A 674 32.34 11.70 13.88
CA SER A 674 30.94 11.76 14.33
C SER A 674 29.95 12.33 13.29
N HIS A 675 30.43 13.02 12.26
CA HIS A 675 29.62 13.49 11.13
C HIS A 675 29.49 12.43 10.03
N VAL A 676 30.42 11.47 9.94
CA VAL A 676 30.46 10.42 8.92
C VAL A 676 29.51 9.28 9.32
N THR A 677 28.21 9.53 9.16
CA THR A 677 27.15 8.56 9.48
C THR A 677 26.87 7.60 8.32
N PHE A 678 26.31 6.42 8.63
CA PHE A 678 25.86 5.46 7.61
C PHE A 678 24.90 6.09 6.58
N LEU A 679 23.95 6.92 7.03
CA LEU A 679 23.04 7.67 6.15
C LEU A 679 23.81 8.54 5.16
N HIS A 680 24.79 9.31 5.66
CA HIS A 680 25.60 10.19 4.82
C HIS A 680 26.41 9.40 3.77
N VAL A 681 27.13 8.35 4.19
CA VAL A 681 27.94 7.55 3.24
C VAL A 681 27.08 6.80 2.24
N TYR A 682 25.92 6.27 2.65
CA TYR A 682 24.96 5.62 1.75
C TYR A 682 24.43 6.58 0.68
N HIS A 683 23.86 7.71 1.10
CA HIS A 683 23.25 8.71 0.21
C HIS A 683 24.22 9.25 -0.85
N HIS A 684 25.45 9.60 -0.46
CA HIS A 684 26.43 10.14 -1.40
C HIS A 684 26.89 9.10 -2.44
N ILE A 685 26.91 7.81 -2.10
CA ILE A 685 27.25 6.75 -3.06
C ILE A 685 26.06 6.44 -4.00
N SER A 686 24.85 6.33 -3.45
CA SER A 686 23.67 5.95 -4.23
C SER A 686 23.23 7.03 -5.22
N VAL A 687 23.26 8.30 -4.82
CA VAL A 687 22.88 9.44 -5.68
C VAL A 687 23.79 9.55 -6.91
N VAL A 688 25.10 9.40 -6.76
CA VAL A 688 26.06 9.41 -7.89
C VAL A 688 25.77 8.25 -8.86
N ALA A 689 25.60 7.03 -8.34
CA ALA A 689 25.33 5.86 -9.15
C ALA A 689 24.00 5.97 -9.94
N ILE A 690 22.96 6.54 -9.31
CA ILE A 690 21.64 6.71 -9.93
C ILE A 690 21.63 7.84 -10.95
N LEU A 691 22.26 9.00 -10.67
CA LEU A 691 22.33 10.11 -11.63
C LEU A 691 23.18 9.76 -12.86
N TRP A 692 24.30 9.05 -12.69
CA TRP A 692 25.07 8.51 -13.82
C TRP A 692 24.22 7.55 -14.66
N THR A 693 23.51 6.61 -14.01
CA THR A 693 22.65 5.63 -14.69
C THR A 693 21.49 6.29 -15.43
N ALA A 694 20.85 7.29 -14.82
CA ALA A 694 19.78 8.05 -15.47
C ALA A 694 20.31 8.79 -16.70
N SER A 695 21.39 9.57 -16.55
CA SER A 695 21.97 10.40 -17.62
C SER A 695 22.59 9.57 -18.75
N LYS A 696 23.06 8.34 -18.49
CA LYS A 696 23.64 7.45 -19.51
C LYS A 696 22.58 6.75 -20.38
N TYR A 697 21.45 6.35 -19.79
CA TYR A 697 20.45 5.51 -20.47
C TYR A 697 19.17 6.24 -20.87
N PHE A 698 19.02 7.52 -20.48
CA PHE A 698 17.85 8.36 -20.76
C PHE A 698 18.26 9.81 -21.05
N GLN A 699 17.61 10.41 -22.03
CA GLN A 699 17.64 11.85 -22.27
C GLN A 699 16.18 12.31 -22.31
N GLY A 700 15.80 13.15 -21.34
CA GLY A 700 14.41 13.61 -21.20
C GLY A 700 14.27 14.63 -20.07
N LEU A 701 13.51 15.70 -20.34
CA LEU A 701 13.35 16.86 -19.47
C LEU A 701 12.80 16.51 -18.07
N GLU A 702 12.01 15.45 -17.97
CA GLU A 702 11.41 14.96 -16.72
C GLU A 702 12.43 14.53 -15.66
N PHE A 703 13.59 13.97 -16.05
CA PHE A 703 14.67 13.71 -15.10
C PHE A 703 15.39 15.00 -14.66
N GLY A 704 15.31 16.06 -15.47
CA GLY A 704 15.81 17.40 -15.14
C GLY A 704 15.11 17.98 -13.91
N ILE A 705 13.80 17.79 -13.73
CA ILE A 705 13.06 18.29 -12.56
C ILE A 705 13.59 17.68 -11.25
N VAL A 706 13.90 16.39 -11.24
CA VAL A 706 14.50 15.71 -10.08
C VAL A 706 15.94 16.20 -9.83
N GLY A 707 16.70 16.48 -10.90
CA GLY A 707 18.01 17.12 -10.82
C GLY A 707 17.95 18.52 -10.21
N ILE A 708 17.12 19.41 -10.73
CA ILE A 708 16.94 20.80 -10.27
C ILE A 708 16.55 20.83 -8.79
N LEU A 709 15.57 20.02 -8.38
CA LEU A 709 15.16 19.92 -6.97
C LEU A 709 16.30 19.43 -6.06
N ASN A 710 17.19 18.56 -6.55
CA ASN A 710 18.35 18.09 -5.81
C ASN A 710 19.44 19.18 -5.71
N ILE A 711 19.78 19.84 -6.83
CA ILE A 711 20.78 20.92 -6.90
C ILE A 711 20.36 22.12 -6.04
N PHE A 712 19.08 22.51 -6.07
CA PHE A 712 18.55 23.59 -5.23
C PHE A 712 18.73 23.33 -3.71
N VAL A 713 18.51 22.09 -3.27
CA VAL A 713 18.70 21.70 -1.86
C VAL A 713 20.19 21.60 -1.49
N HIS A 714 21.06 21.16 -2.41
CA HIS A 714 22.51 21.13 -2.18
C HIS A 714 23.10 22.54 -2.15
N MET A 715 22.65 23.47 -3.00
CA MET A 715 23.01 24.89 -2.95
C MET A 715 22.72 25.50 -1.56
N ILE A 716 21.52 25.27 -1.01
CA ILE A 716 21.14 25.76 0.33
C ILE A 716 21.96 25.07 1.44
N MET A 717 22.28 23.77 1.27
CA MET A 717 23.09 23.02 2.22
C MET A 717 24.55 23.50 2.26
N TYR A 718 25.17 23.72 1.09
CA TYR A 718 26.53 24.26 0.98
C TYR A 718 26.61 25.71 1.44
N PHE A 719 25.56 26.52 1.25
CA PHE A 719 25.47 27.86 1.84
C PHE A 719 25.41 27.83 3.38
N TYR A 720 24.65 26.90 3.98
CA TYR A 720 24.66 26.67 5.43
C TYR A 720 26.05 26.24 5.94
N TYR A 721 26.75 25.36 5.21
CA TYR A 721 28.10 24.91 5.59
C TYR A 721 29.18 26.00 5.41
N LEU A 722 29.06 26.86 4.39
CA LEU A 722 29.91 28.04 4.21
C LEU A 722 29.85 28.96 5.44
N ILE A 723 28.63 29.34 5.87
CA ILE A 723 28.43 30.18 7.06
C ILE A 723 28.94 29.48 8.33
N ALA A 724 28.76 28.16 8.44
CA ALA A 724 29.30 27.38 9.55
C ALA A 724 30.83 27.29 9.59
N ALA A 725 31.52 27.50 8.46
CA ALA A 725 32.97 27.47 8.36
C ALA A 725 33.65 28.82 8.66
N LEU A 726 32.95 29.94 8.45
CA LEU A 726 33.49 31.30 8.67
C LEU A 726 34.01 31.51 10.10
N GLY A 727 33.24 31.14 11.13
CA GLY A 727 33.71 31.19 12.52
C GLY A 727 32.63 31.07 13.60
N PRO A 728 33.01 31.12 14.88
CA PRO A 728 32.07 31.03 16.01
C PRO A 728 31.07 32.19 16.05
N GLN A 729 31.46 33.40 15.63
CA GLN A 729 30.58 34.59 15.56
C GLN A 729 29.32 34.33 14.72
N PHE A 730 29.46 33.65 13.58
CA PHE A 730 28.35 33.39 12.66
C PHE A 730 27.41 32.26 13.12
N LYS A 731 27.78 31.46 14.14
CA LYS A 731 26.93 30.36 14.63
C LYS A 731 25.57 30.82 15.15
N LYS A 732 25.46 32.06 15.65
CA LYS A 732 24.20 32.66 16.13
C LYS A 732 23.10 32.66 15.06
N TYR A 733 23.47 32.77 13.79
CA TYR A 733 22.54 32.84 12.66
C TYR A 733 22.12 31.47 12.11
N LEU A 734 22.67 30.36 12.64
CA LEU A 734 22.43 28.99 12.14
C LEU A 734 21.22 28.27 12.79
N TRP A 735 20.32 29.02 13.44
CA TRP A 735 19.10 28.49 14.08
C TRP A 735 18.21 27.66 13.13
N TRP A 736 18.19 28.03 11.84
CA TRP A 736 17.38 27.41 10.79
C TRP A 736 17.76 25.98 10.39
N LYS A 737 18.79 25.36 11.00
CA LYS A 737 19.25 23.97 10.71
C LYS A 737 18.13 22.93 10.67
N ARG A 738 17.10 23.04 11.52
CA ARG A 738 15.94 22.14 11.52
C ARG A 738 15.15 22.20 10.21
N TYR A 739 14.98 23.41 9.65
CA TYR A 739 14.25 23.64 8.40
C TYR A 739 15.03 23.09 7.19
N LEU A 740 16.36 23.10 7.22
CA LEU A 740 17.20 22.45 6.21
C LEU A 740 16.95 20.93 6.16
N THR A 741 16.87 20.25 7.31
CA THR A 741 16.49 18.82 7.35
C THR A 741 15.04 18.60 6.89
N THR A 742 14.11 19.50 7.22
CA THR A 742 12.73 19.45 6.70
C THR A 742 12.70 19.62 5.17
N LEU A 743 13.51 20.53 4.61
CA LEU A 743 13.61 20.79 3.16
C LEU A 743 14.05 19.52 2.42
N GLN A 744 15.06 18.81 2.92
CA GLN A 744 15.52 17.53 2.39
C GLN A 744 14.42 16.46 2.44
N ILE A 745 13.66 16.36 3.53
CA ILE A 745 12.52 15.43 3.65
C ILE A 745 11.41 15.78 2.64
N THR A 746 11.07 17.06 2.50
CA THR A 746 10.08 17.55 1.52
C THR A 746 10.52 17.27 0.09
N GLN A 747 11.80 17.43 -0.23
CA GLN A 747 12.38 17.10 -1.54
C GLN A 747 12.13 15.63 -1.92
N PHE A 748 12.43 14.67 -1.02
CA PHE A 748 12.19 13.25 -1.28
C PHE A 748 10.70 12.93 -1.42
N ILE A 749 9.81 13.60 -0.67
CA ILE A 749 8.36 13.45 -0.81
C ILE A 749 7.87 13.96 -2.18
N ILE A 750 8.33 15.12 -2.63
CA ILE A 750 7.99 15.68 -3.96
C ILE A 750 8.47 14.75 -5.08
N ILE A 751 9.72 14.27 -5.01
CA ILE A 751 10.29 13.34 -5.99
C ILE A 751 9.50 12.02 -6.03
N LEU A 752 9.09 11.50 -4.87
CA LEU A 752 8.29 10.28 -4.77
C LEU A 752 6.88 10.46 -5.37
N ILE A 753 6.21 11.58 -5.08
CA ILE A 753 4.90 11.91 -5.66
C ILE A 753 5.01 12.05 -7.18
N TYR A 754 6.05 12.76 -7.67
CA TYR A 754 6.30 12.95 -9.09
C TYR A 754 6.54 11.61 -9.82
N MET A 755 7.44 10.77 -9.31
CA MET A 755 7.75 9.46 -9.93
C MET A 755 6.58 8.48 -9.87
N VAL A 756 5.75 8.52 -8.81
CA VAL A 756 4.51 7.75 -8.75
C VAL A 756 3.48 8.28 -9.75
N ALA A 757 3.35 9.59 -9.94
CA ALA A 757 2.48 10.18 -10.96
C ALA A 757 2.91 9.77 -12.39
N SER A 758 4.20 9.84 -12.72
CA SER A 758 4.74 9.38 -14.01
C SER A 758 4.54 7.87 -14.24
N PHE A 759 4.45 7.05 -13.18
CA PHE A 759 4.09 5.64 -13.28
C PHE A 759 2.60 5.43 -13.63
N TRP A 760 1.69 6.29 -13.13
CA TRP A 760 0.24 6.19 -13.39
C TRP A 760 -0.19 6.83 -14.72
N LEU A 761 0.49 7.88 -15.18
CA LEU A 761 0.14 8.62 -16.41
C LEU A 761 0.47 7.88 -17.72
N ALA A 762 1.10 6.70 -17.64
CA ALA A 762 1.35 5.79 -18.77
C ALA A 762 2.23 6.35 -19.91
N CYS A 763 3.07 7.36 -19.61
CA CYS A 763 4.21 7.73 -20.46
C CYS A 763 5.17 6.53 -20.68
N ASP A 764 5.89 6.52 -21.80
CA ASP A 764 6.54 5.32 -22.36
C ASP A 764 7.89 4.96 -21.69
N PHE A 765 7.93 4.99 -20.35
CA PHE A 765 9.15 4.83 -19.56
C PHE A 765 9.57 3.38 -19.33
N LYS A 766 10.89 3.15 -19.40
CA LYS A 766 11.52 1.89 -18.96
C LYS A 766 11.42 1.78 -17.43
N ARG A 767 10.33 1.14 -16.97
CA ARG A 767 9.92 0.98 -15.56
C ARG A 767 11.03 0.59 -14.58
N PHE A 768 12.10 -0.07 -15.03
CA PHE A 768 13.26 -0.40 -14.22
C PHE A 768 13.83 0.83 -13.49
N VAL A 769 14.18 1.91 -14.20
CA VAL A 769 14.83 3.08 -13.58
C VAL A 769 13.86 3.92 -12.74
N VAL A 770 12.60 4.04 -13.16
CA VAL A 770 11.55 4.67 -12.33
C VAL A 770 11.38 3.91 -11.01
N ASN A 771 11.34 2.57 -11.05
CA ASN A 771 11.28 1.75 -9.85
C ASN A 771 12.53 1.90 -8.97
N THR A 772 13.73 2.00 -9.55
CA THR A 772 14.99 2.25 -8.81
C THR A 772 14.95 3.60 -8.08
N ILE A 773 14.52 4.68 -8.76
CA ILE A 773 14.41 6.02 -8.17
C ILE A 773 13.34 6.05 -7.07
N ILE A 774 12.21 5.37 -7.25
CA ILE A 774 11.16 5.22 -6.23
C ILE A 774 11.72 4.47 -5.00
N ALA A 775 12.39 3.34 -5.20
CA ALA A 775 12.96 2.55 -4.11
C ALA A 775 13.99 3.35 -3.30
N GLU A 776 14.91 4.04 -3.98
CA GLU A 776 15.91 4.89 -3.33
C GLU A 776 15.29 6.08 -2.59
N SER A 777 14.29 6.74 -3.20
CA SER A 777 13.58 7.86 -2.57
C SER A 777 12.89 7.42 -1.28
N VAL A 778 12.33 6.20 -1.24
CA VAL A 778 11.75 5.61 -0.02
C VAL A 778 12.83 5.28 1.01
N ILE A 779 13.98 4.72 0.62
CA ILE A 779 15.08 4.40 1.56
C ILE A 779 15.62 5.68 2.20
N ASN A 780 15.95 6.70 1.40
CA ASN A 780 16.42 7.98 1.92
C ASN A 780 15.37 8.68 2.78
N LEU A 781 14.08 8.69 2.38
CA LEU A 781 13.01 9.25 3.19
C LEU A 781 12.92 8.57 4.57
N VAL A 782 13.01 7.23 4.64
CA VAL A 782 13.03 6.49 5.92
C VAL A 782 14.25 6.84 6.77
N LEU A 783 15.44 6.92 6.17
CA LEU A 783 16.68 7.24 6.90
C LEU A 783 16.69 8.69 7.40
N PHE A 784 16.25 9.67 6.60
CA PHE A 784 16.13 11.07 7.00
C PHE A 784 15.00 11.30 8.02
N LEU A 785 13.88 10.57 7.94
CA LEU A 785 12.84 10.60 8.99
C LEU A 785 13.35 10.04 10.32
N ASN A 786 14.10 8.93 10.30
CA ASN A 786 14.74 8.37 11.49
C ASN A 786 15.75 9.36 12.10
N PHE A 787 16.60 9.98 11.26
CA PHE A 787 17.51 11.04 11.69
C PHE A 787 16.76 12.22 12.31
N TYR A 788 15.70 12.74 11.67
CA TYR A 788 14.91 13.87 12.16
C TYR A 788 14.21 13.55 13.49
N MET A 789 13.64 12.34 13.64
CA MET A 789 13.07 11.87 14.91
C MET A 789 14.13 11.82 16.01
N LYS A 790 15.31 11.25 15.73
CA LYS A 790 16.41 11.08 16.70
C LYS A 790 17.08 12.40 17.08
N ALA A 791 17.16 13.36 16.15
CA ALA A 791 17.85 14.64 16.34
C ALA A 791 16.94 15.74 16.92
N TYR A 792 15.65 15.82 16.54
CA TYR A 792 14.79 16.97 16.86
C TYR A 792 13.54 16.63 17.69
N LYS A 793 13.16 15.36 17.88
CA LYS A 793 11.97 14.96 18.66
C LYS A 793 12.27 14.26 20.00
N LYS A 794 13.55 14.07 20.36
CA LYS A 794 13.95 13.30 21.55
C LYS A 794 13.35 13.81 22.88
N GLY A 795 13.03 15.10 22.99
CA GLY A 795 12.36 15.70 24.16
C GLY A 795 10.83 15.71 24.13
N LEU A 796 10.18 15.43 22.99
CA LEU A 796 8.71 15.55 22.87
C LEU A 796 7.95 14.27 23.27
N ASN A 797 8.65 13.14 23.33
CA ASN A 797 8.03 11.82 23.43
C ASN A 797 7.53 11.46 24.84
N GLN A 798 7.94 12.16 25.90
CA GLN A 798 7.48 11.87 27.26
C GLN A 798 6.11 12.51 27.51
N ALA A 799 6.02 13.84 27.52
CA ALA A 799 4.76 14.57 27.70
C ALA A 799 3.65 14.18 26.68
N MET A 800 4.01 13.68 25.49
CA MET A 800 3.03 13.17 24.52
C MET A 800 2.58 11.72 24.83
N LYS A 801 3.41 10.87 25.44
CA LYS A 801 2.94 9.60 26.05
C LYS A 801 2.01 9.89 27.21
N ASP A 802 2.41 10.80 28.09
CA ASP A 802 1.66 11.15 29.30
C ASP A 802 0.27 11.71 28.93
N LYS A 803 0.17 12.55 27.88
CA LYS A 803 -1.13 13.02 27.35
C LYS A 803 -1.93 11.96 26.58
N ILE A 804 -1.29 11.01 25.90
CA ILE A 804 -2.03 9.91 25.21
C ILE A 804 -2.56 8.91 26.24
N SER A 805 -1.86 8.71 27.37
CA SER A 805 -2.28 7.86 28.49
C SER A 805 -3.55 8.33 29.21
N ILE A 806 -4.06 9.54 28.89
CA ILE A 806 -5.27 10.12 29.50
C ILE A 806 -6.54 9.76 28.70
N CYS A 807 -6.43 9.33 27.44
CA CYS A 807 -7.57 9.08 26.55
C CYS A 807 -7.85 7.61 26.24
N GLY A 808 -7.24 6.66 26.95
CA GLY A 808 -7.51 5.23 26.82
C GLY A 808 -7.24 4.51 28.13
N SER A 809 -8.07 3.52 28.47
CA SER A 809 -7.86 2.72 29.69
C SER A 809 -6.61 1.86 29.56
N PRO A 810 -5.57 2.04 30.40
CA PRO A 810 -4.31 1.28 30.29
C PRO A 810 -4.52 -0.22 30.53
N ILE A 811 -5.63 -0.60 31.17
CA ILE A 811 -6.05 -2.00 31.34
C ILE A 811 -6.30 -2.66 29.97
N LEU A 812 -7.00 -1.98 29.06
CA LEU A 812 -7.29 -2.50 27.71
C LEU A 812 -6.05 -2.62 26.82
N ASP A 813 -5.04 -1.78 27.02
CA ASP A 813 -3.81 -1.83 26.23
C ASP A 813 -2.98 -3.09 26.49
N SER A 814 -3.17 -3.73 27.65
CA SER A 814 -2.60 -5.05 27.95
C SER A 814 -3.33 -6.22 27.26
N TRP A 815 -4.55 -6.01 26.74
CA TRP A 815 -5.38 -7.09 26.22
C TRP A 815 -5.18 -7.35 24.72
N PRO A 816 -5.27 -8.63 24.27
CA PRO A 816 -5.12 -8.99 22.87
C PRO A 816 -6.04 -8.17 21.96
N LEU A 817 -5.50 -7.74 20.82
CA LEU A 817 -6.14 -6.91 19.79
C LEU A 817 -6.52 -5.46 20.19
N TYR A 818 -6.41 -5.05 21.46
CA TYR A 818 -6.80 -3.69 21.89
C TYR A 818 -5.64 -2.69 22.01
N GLY A 819 -4.42 -3.13 22.34
CA GLY A 819 -3.24 -2.25 22.45
C GLY A 819 -2.83 -1.49 21.18
N SER A 820 -3.38 -1.84 20.00
CA SER A 820 -3.15 -1.11 18.75
C SER A 820 -4.32 -1.31 17.77
N PRO A 821 -4.66 -0.34 16.91
CA PRO A 821 -5.60 -0.54 15.81
C PRO A 821 -5.05 -1.45 14.68
N ILE A 822 -3.73 -1.62 14.59
CA ILE A 822 -3.06 -2.28 13.46
C ILE A 822 -3.51 -3.75 13.26
N PRO A 823 -3.64 -4.60 14.30
CA PRO A 823 -4.13 -5.97 14.12
C PRO A 823 -5.54 -6.04 13.54
N ILE A 824 -6.48 -5.22 14.03
CA ILE A 824 -7.87 -5.20 13.54
C ILE A 824 -7.94 -4.74 12.09
N PHE A 825 -7.25 -3.66 11.71
CA PHE A 825 -7.19 -3.24 10.31
C PHE A 825 -6.50 -4.28 9.42
N THR A 826 -5.50 -5.00 9.91
CA THR A 826 -4.83 -6.09 9.17
C THR A 826 -5.79 -7.26 8.92
N ILE A 827 -6.58 -7.65 9.93
CA ILE A 827 -7.62 -8.67 9.79
C ILE A 827 -8.71 -8.22 8.80
N LEU A 828 -9.18 -6.97 8.88
CA LEU A 828 -10.21 -6.44 7.98
C LEU A 828 -9.72 -6.33 6.53
N ILE A 829 -8.49 -5.86 6.30
CA ILE A 829 -7.88 -5.75 4.95
C ILE A 829 -7.67 -7.14 4.34
N SER A 830 -7.17 -8.11 5.10
CA SER A 830 -6.99 -9.50 4.62
C SER A 830 -8.33 -10.20 4.36
N TYR A 831 -9.32 -10.02 5.24
CA TYR A 831 -10.71 -10.47 5.06
C TYR A 831 -11.34 -9.92 3.76
N ILE A 832 -11.31 -8.60 3.55
CA ILE A 832 -11.88 -7.96 2.35
C ILE A 832 -11.14 -8.44 1.09
N SER A 833 -9.80 -8.54 1.15
CA SER A 833 -8.98 -9.05 0.04
C SER A 833 -9.31 -10.51 -0.30
N PHE A 834 -9.55 -11.34 0.70
CA PHE A 834 -9.98 -12.73 0.50
C PHE A 834 -11.36 -12.79 -0.14
N VAL A 835 -12.38 -12.17 0.47
CA VAL A 835 -13.78 -12.32 0.07
C VAL A 835 -14.08 -11.69 -1.29
N LEU A 836 -13.42 -10.58 -1.64
CA LEU A 836 -13.65 -9.88 -2.91
C LEU A 836 -12.72 -10.30 -4.06
N TYR A 837 -11.50 -10.79 -3.76
CA TYR A 837 -10.50 -11.10 -4.80
C TYR A 837 -9.91 -12.52 -4.70
N PHE A 838 -9.16 -12.84 -3.64
CA PHE A 838 -8.36 -14.08 -3.62
C PHE A 838 -9.22 -15.34 -3.55
N GLY A 839 -10.20 -15.41 -2.64
CA GLY A 839 -11.09 -16.54 -2.47
C GLY A 839 -11.90 -16.87 -3.73
N PRO A 840 -12.63 -15.92 -4.35
CA PRO A 840 -13.34 -16.14 -5.61
C PRO A 840 -12.42 -16.53 -6.78
N LYS A 841 -11.20 -16.01 -6.83
CA LYS A 841 -10.17 -16.37 -7.83
C LYS A 841 -9.65 -17.80 -7.63
N TRP A 842 -9.40 -18.20 -6.39
CA TRP A 842 -8.90 -19.52 -5.98
C TRP A 842 -9.96 -20.61 -6.14
N MET A 843 -11.21 -20.33 -5.77
CA MET A 843 -12.34 -21.24 -5.93
C MET A 843 -12.77 -21.44 -7.38
N ARG A 844 -12.42 -20.53 -8.31
CA ARG A 844 -12.95 -20.50 -9.69
C ARG A 844 -12.93 -21.88 -10.37
N ASN A 845 -11.78 -22.56 -10.31
CA ASN A 845 -11.51 -23.84 -10.97
C ASN A 845 -11.61 -25.05 -10.02
N ARG A 846 -12.08 -24.87 -8.77
CA ARG A 846 -12.25 -25.94 -7.76
C ARG A 846 -13.72 -26.31 -7.59
N GLU A 847 -14.01 -27.48 -7.08
CA GLU A 847 -15.38 -27.82 -6.63
C GLU A 847 -15.71 -27.13 -5.30
N PRO A 848 -17.00 -26.90 -4.97
CA PRO A 848 -17.38 -26.27 -3.71
C PRO A 848 -17.13 -27.21 -2.52
N PHE A 849 -16.47 -26.72 -1.47
CA PHE A 849 -16.12 -27.55 -0.32
C PHE A 849 -17.36 -28.04 0.45
N ASN A 850 -17.36 -29.32 0.87
CA ASN A 850 -18.41 -29.92 1.70
C ASN A 850 -18.30 -29.49 3.17
N LEU A 851 -18.54 -28.21 3.43
CA LEU A 851 -18.50 -27.61 4.77
C LEU A 851 -19.76 -27.89 5.61
N LYS A 852 -20.48 -29.00 5.40
CA LYS A 852 -21.74 -29.28 6.11
C LYS A 852 -21.54 -29.31 7.62
N TYR A 853 -20.64 -30.18 8.10
CA TYR A 853 -20.36 -30.34 9.53
C TYR A 853 -19.70 -29.10 10.13
N VAL A 854 -18.80 -28.45 9.39
CA VAL A 854 -18.16 -27.18 9.81
C VAL A 854 -19.19 -26.08 10.07
N ILE A 855 -20.21 -25.95 9.21
CA ILE A 855 -21.26 -24.93 9.36
C ILE A 855 -22.26 -25.30 10.46
N ILE A 856 -22.53 -26.59 10.70
CA ILE A 856 -23.32 -27.04 11.86
C ILE A 856 -22.57 -26.68 13.16
N ALA A 857 -21.29 -27.02 13.27
CA ALA A 857 -20.46 -26.69 14.43
C ALA A 857 -20.34 -25.17 14.63
N TYR A 858 -20.04 -24.40 13.58
CA TYR A 858 -19.97 -22.94 13.63
C TYR A 858 -21.28 -22.30 14.11
N ASN A 859 -22.43 -22.68 13.54
CA ASN A 859 -23.72 -22.13 13.98
C ASN A 859 -24.07 -22.53 15.42
N ALA A 860 -23.68 -23.73 15.87
CA ALA A 860 -23.88 -24.15 17.26
C ALA A 860 -22.99 -23.36 18.24
N ILE A 861 -21.71 -23.15 17.90
CA ILE A 861 -20.78 -22.31 18.66
C ILE A 861 -21.28 -20.86 18.71
N GLN A 862 -21.75 -20.31 17.60
CA GLN A 862 -22.36 -18.98 17.54
C GLN A 862 -23.59 -18.88 18.44
N VAL A 863 -24.54 -19.82 18.37
CA VAL A 863 -25.73 -19.80 19.25
C VAL A 863 -25.33 -19.87 20.73
N TYR A 864 -24.41 -20.77 21.10
CA TYR A 864 -23.92 -20.90 22.47
C TYR A 864 -23.22 -19.64 22.97
N HIS A 865 -22.31 -19.06 22.16
CA HIS A 865 -21.52 -17.89 22.55
C HIS A 865 -22.40 -16.63 22.69
N ASN A 866 -23.29 -16.37 21.72
CA ASN A 866 -24.23 -15.24 21.84
C ASN A 866 -25.19 -15.43 23.03
N TYR A 867 -25.66 -16.66 23.32
CA TYR A 867 -26.47 -16.95 24.51
C TYR A 867 -25.71 -16.72 25.82
N TRP A 868 -24.48 -17.24 25.94
CA TRP A 868 -23.64 -17.04 27.13
C TRP A 868 -23.32 -15.56 27.39
N MET A 869 -23.13 -14.77 26.34
CA MET A 869 -22.95 -13.32 26.46
C MET A 869 -24.23 -12.60 26.93
N ILE A 870 -25.42 -13.03 26.46
CA ILE A 870 -26.71 -12.49 26.93
C ILE A 870 -26.90 -12.78 28.42
N THR A 871 -26.69 -14.03 28.86
CA THR A 871 -26.86 -14.39 30.28
C THR A 871 -25.82 -13.67 31.16
N THR A 872 -24.56 -13.57 30.73
CA THR A 872 -23.50 -12.84 31.45
C THR A 872 -23.77 -11.33 31.54
N ALA A 873 -24.49 -10.74 30.58
CA ALA A 873 -24.94 -9.34 30.65
C ALA A 873 -26.16 -9.19 31.60
N MET A 874 -27.16 -10.06 31.49
CA MET A 874 -28.36 -10.02 32.32
C MET A 874 -28.10 -10.39 33.78
N SER A 875 -27.05 -11.15 34.08
CA SER A 875 -26.63 -11.51 35.44
C SER A 875 -25.77 -10.43 36.13
N GLN A 876 -25.87 -9.17 35.71
CA GLN A 876 -25.20 -8.05 36.38
C GLN A 876 -26.17 -7.31 37.30
N ASP A 877 -25.74 -7.08 38.53
CA ASP A 877 -26.48 -6.32 39.52
C ASP A 877 -26.81 -4.92 38.99
N ASN A 878 -28.01 -4.43 39.30
CA ASN A 878 -28.58 -3.18 38.79
C ASN A 878 -28.75 -3.05 37.26
N TYR A 879 -28.44 -4.04 36.41
CA TYR A 879 -28.55 -3.92 34.94
C TYR A 879 -29.93 -3.43 34.47
N PHE A 880 -31.01 -4.00 35.00
CA PHE A 880 -32.38 -3.58 34.68
C PHE A 880 -32.71 -2.13 35.13
N LYS A 881 -32.12 -1.67 36.23
CA LYS A 881 -32.28 -0.30 36.75
C LYS A 881 -31.63 0.72 35.80
N TYR A 882 -30.44 0.39 35.27
CA TYR A 882 -29.77 1.17 34.24
C TYR A 882 -30.47 1.15 32.88
N LEU A 883 -31.00 -0.01 32.48
CA LEU A 883 -31.74 -0.21 31.23
C LEU A 883 -33.00 0.67 31.17
N LEU A 884 -33.78 0.68 32.25
CA LEU A 884 -35.00 1.49 32.40
C LEU A 884 -34.71 2.97 32.67
N GLY A 885 -33.57 3.29 33.28
CA GLY A 885 -33.11 4.66 33.53
C GLY A 885 -32.48 5.37 32.33
N PHE A 886 -32.59 4.84 31.11
CA PHE A 886 -31.99 5.41 29.89
C PHE A 886 -30.47 5.70 29.99
N GLY A 887 -29.74 4.88 30.75
CA GLY A 887 -28.31 5.08 31.03
C GLY A 887 -28.02 5.86 32.32
N CYS A 888 -29.05 6.27 33.06
CA CYS A 888 -28.94 7.23 34.16
C CYS A 888 -29.48 6.66 35.49
N ALA A 889 -28.57 6.25 36.37
CA ALA A 889 -28.88 5.98 37.76
C ALA A 889 -27.67 6.34 38.64
N ASN A 890 -27.90 6.96 39.80
CA ASN A 890 -26.82 7.36 40.71
C ASN A 890 -26.07 6.13 41.25
N VAL A 891 -24.74 6.18 41.23
CA VAL A 891 -23.83 5.07 41.60
C VAL A 891 -22.71 5.60 42.50
N THR A 892 -22.18 4.78 43.41
CA THR A 892 -20.96 5.13 44.14
C THR A 892 -19.70 4.88 43.28
N LYS A 893 -18.61 5.61 43.55
CA LYS A 893 -17.36 5.53 42.74
C LYS A 893 -16.76 4.12 42.67
N THR A 894 -16.88 3.33 43.74
CA THR A 894 -16.31 1.98 43.85
C THR A 894 -17.09 0.94 43.07
N GLU A 895 -18.43 0.99 43.13
CA GLU A 895 -19.31 0.18 42.28
C GLU A 895 -19.07 0.47 40.78
N ASP A 896 -18.93 1.75 40.44
CA ASP A 896 -18.71 2.26 39.09
C ASP A 896 -17.36 1.80 38.49
N GLU A 897 -16.30 1.64 39.28
CA GLU A 897 -15.03 1.04 38.82
C GLU A 897 -15.12 -0.47 38.57
N ILE A 898 -15.76 -1.23 39.48
CA ILE A 898 -16.00 -2.67 39.28
C ILE A 898 -16.88 -2.90 38.05
N PHE A 899 -17.92 -2.07 37.88
CA PHE A 899 -18.81 -2.08 36.73
C PHE A 899 -18.06 -1.78 35.42
N ARG A 900 -17.22 -0.73 35.40
CA ARG A 900 -16.32 -0.43 34.25
C ARG A 900 -15.45 -1.61 33.87
N PHE A 901 -14.82 -2.29 34.83
CA PHE A 901 -13.97 -3.46 34.52
C PHE A 901 -14.75 -4.61 33.88
N LYS A 902 -15.94 -4.93 34.41
CA LYS A 902 -16.85 -5.92 33.81
C LYS A 902 -17.30 -5.50 32.39
N MET A 903 -17.60 -4.21 32.19
CA MET A 903 -17.99 -3.66 30.88
C MET A 903 -16.86 -3.72 29.84
N TYR A 904 -15.61 -3.40 30.21
CA TYR A 904 -14.45 -3.61 29.34
C TYR A 904 -14.32 -5.07 28.91
N ARG A 905 -14.47 -6.01 29.85
CA ARG A 905 -14.46 -7.46 29.57
C ARG A 905 -15.56 -7.85 28.57
N ALA A 906 -16.76 -7.27 28.69
CA ALA A 906 -17.84 -7.49 27.74
C ALA A 906 -17.48 -6.97 26.32
N PHE A 907 -16.99 -5.73 26.17
CA PHE A 907 -16.59 -5.19 24.86
C PHE A 907 -15.50 -6.01 24.16
N TRP A 908 -14.53 -6.53 24.92
CA TRP A 908 -13.49 -7.41 24.38
C TRP A 908 -14.08 -8.71 23.83
N ILE A 909 -14.98 -9.36 24.57
CA ILE A 909 -15.68 -10.59 24.14
C ILE A 909 -16.59 -10.32 22.93
N VAL A 910 -17.31 -9.19 22.89
CA VAL A 910 -18.13 -8.78 21.72
C VAL A 910 -17.25 -8.57 20.49
N THR A 911 -16.07 -8.00 20.64
CA THR A 911 -15.13 -7.83 19.51
C THR A 911 -14.66 -9.18 18.96
N LEU A 912 -14.34 -10.16 19.83
CA LEU A 912 -14.01 -11.52 19.39
C LEU A 912 -15.20 -12.20 18.69
N ASN A 913 -16.41 -12.05 19.21
CA ASN A 913 -17.64 -12.56 18.59
C ASN A 913 -17.83 -11.99 17.17
N LYS A 914 -17.66 -10.67 17.00
CA LYS A 914 -17.84 -10.00 15.70
C LYS A 914 -16.71 -10.28 14.71
N LEU A 915 -15.55 -10.75 15.17
CA LEU A 915 -14.51 -11.32 14.31
C LEU A 915 -14.87 -12.73 13.81
N LEU A 916 -15.62 -13.53 14.58
CA LEU A 916 -16.16 -14.82 14.11
C LEU A 916 -17.26 -14.63 13.04
N ASP A 917 -18.09 -13.59 13.17
CA ASP A 917 -19.11 -13.22 12.15
C ASP A 917 -18.53 -12.90 10.76
N LEU A 918 -17.21 -12.71 10.63
CA LEU A 918 -16.54 -12.59 9.34
C LEU A 918 -16.49 -13.92 8.57
N LEU A 919 -16.59 -15.07 9.26
CA LEU A 919 -16.48 -16.40 8.64
C LEU A 919 -17.68 -16.76 7.75
N ASP A 920 -18.85 -16.16 7.96
CA ASP A 920 -20.05 -16.43 7.14
C ASP A 920 -19.81 -16.15 5.63
N THR A 921 -19.20 -15.01 5.29
CA THR A 921 -18.91 -14.69 3.88
C THR A 921 -17.76 -15.54 3.33
N VAL A 922 -16.80 -15.94 4.17
CA VAL A 922 -15.74 -16.90 3.83
C VAL A 922 -16.36 -18.25 3.46
N PHE A 923 -17.29 -18.78 4.26
CA PHE A 923 -18.03 -20.01 3.96
C PHE A 923 -18.89 -19.89 2.69
N PHE A 924 -19.46 -18.72 2.40
CA PHE A 924 -20.19 -18.50 1.13
C PHE A 924 -19.25 -18.59 -0.08
N VAL A 925 -18.06 -17.99 -0.01
CA VAL A 925 -17.04 -18.09 -1.07
C VAL A 925 -16.55 -19.54 -1.25
N LEU A 926 -16.19 -20.23 -0.17
CA LEU A 926 -15.71 -21.62 -0.19
C LEU A 926 -16.76 -22.62 -0.72
N ARG A 927 -18.06 -22.29 -0.61
CA ARG A 927 -19.18 -23.07 -1.16
C ARG A 927 -19.65 -22.59 -2.54
N LYS A 928 -18.89 -21.72 -3.21
CA LYS A 928 -19.25 -21.06 -4.49
C LYS A 928 -20.59 -20.30 -4.48
N LYS A 929 -21.13 -19.95 -3.31
CA LYS A 929 -22.40 -19.22 -3.15
C LYS A 929 -22.24 -17.71 -3.32
N GLN A 930 -21.58 -17.28 -4.39
CA GLN A 930 -21.21 -15.87 -4.59
C GLN A 930 -22.42 -14.91 -4.65
N SER A 931 -23.61 -15.39 -5.01
CA SER A 931 -24.87 -14.63 -4.97
C SER A 931 -25.29 -14.20 -3.56
N HIS A 932 -24.78 -14.84 -2.51
CA HIS A 932 -25.00 -14.46 -1.11
C HIS A 932 -23.95 -13.44 -0.59
N VAL A 933 -22.88 -13.18 -1.35
CA VAL A 933 -21.80 -12.24 -1.00
C VAL A 933 -22.15 -10.87 -1.58
N THR A 934 -23.12 -10.19 -0.95
CA THR A 934 -23.55 -8.84 -1.36
C THR A 934 -22.63 -7.77 -0.80
N PHE A 935 -22.58 -6.60 -1.46
CA PHE A 935 -21.81 -5.45 -0.97
C PHE A 935 -22.26 -5.03 0.45
N LEU A 936 -23.57 -4.95 0.67
CA LEU A 936 -24.14 -4.59 1.98
C LEU A 936 -23.71 -5.57 3.08
N HIS A 937 -23.72 -6.88 2.81
CA HIS A 937 -23.32 -7.90 3.78
C HIS A 937 -21.83 -7.80 4.15
N VAL A 938 -20.94 -7.68 3.16
CA VAL A 938 -19.49 -7.54 3.40
C VAL A 938 -19.17 -6.21 4.10
N HIS A 939 -19.82 -5.11 3.71
CA HIS A 939 -19.64 -3.79 4.32
C HIS A 939 -20.12 -3.78 5.78
N HIS A 940 -21.32 -4.30 6.07
CA HIS A 940 -21.88 -4.39 7.42
C HIS A 940 -20.93 -5.14 8.38
N HIS A 941 -20.44 -6.32 7.98
CA HIS A 941 -19.61 -7.15 8.85
C HIS A 941 -18.23 -6.52 9.09
N ALA A 942 -17.63 -5.87 8.07
CA ALA A 942 -16.38 -5.13 8.25
C ALA A 942 -16.54 -3.86 9.11
N ALA A 943 -17.64 -3.12 8.91
CA ALA A 943 -17.91 -1.88 9.64
C ALA A 943 -18.20 -2.15 11.13
N MET A 944 -19.00 -3.17 11.45
CA MET A 944 -19.37 -3.48 12.84
C MET A 944 -18.15 -3.84 13.71
N VAL A 945 -17.17 -4.57 13.17
CA VAL A 945 -15.89 -4.85 13.87
C VAL A 945 -15.12 -3.56 14.16
N ALA A 946 -14.97 -2.68 13.16
CA ALA A 946 -14.26 -1.42 13.33
C ALA A 946 -14.96 -0.47 14.32
N ILE A 947 -16.29 -0.39 14.26
CA ILE A 947 -17.13 0.38 15.18
C ILE A 947 -16.95 -0.12 16.61
N ILE A 948 -17.19 -1.41 16.86
CA ILE A 948 -17.21 -1.98 18.22
C ILE A 948 -15.82 -1.92 18.88
N TRP A 949 -14.74 -2.13 18.11
CA TRP A 949 -13.38 -1.93 18.62
C TRP A 949 -13.13 -0.46 19.01
N THR A 950 -13.51 0.48 18.16
CA THR A 950 -13.29 1.92 18.39
C THR A 950 -14.07 2.42 19.60
N PHE A 951 -15.37 2.11 19.69
CA PHE A 951 -16.18 2.48 20.86
C PHE A 951 -15.68 1.76 22.12
N GLY A 952 -15.40 0.45 22.07
CA GLY A 952 -14.90 -0.29 23.22
C GLY A 952 -13.56 0.20 23.77
N LYS A 953 -12.71 0.87 22.95
CA LYS A 953 -11.43 1.44 23.38
C LYS A 953 -11.53 2.88 23.89
N TYR A 954 -12.32 3.72 23.22
CA TYR A 954 -12.33 5.18 23.45
C TYR A 954 -13.61 5.74 24.09
N TYR A 955 -14.71 4.99 24.06
CA TYR A 955 -15.99 5.39 24.66
C TYR A 955 -16.79 4.17 25.15
N PRO A 956 -16.36 3.54 26.28
CA PRO A 956 -17.05 2.41 26.90
C PRO A 956 -18.34 2.89 27.60
N GLY A 957 -19.32 3.33 26.80
CA GLY A 957 -20.60 3.83 27.28
C GLY A 957 -21.62 2.72 27.53
N LEU A 958 -22.39 2.87 28.61
CA LEU A 958 -23.50 1.99 28.99
C LEU A 958 -24.55 1.83 27.87
N GLU A 959 -24.83 2.94 27.16
CA GLU A 959 -25.68 3.01 25.95
C GLU A 959 -25.34 1.92 24.92
N LEU A 960 -24.05 1.72 24.63
CA LEU A 960 -23.55 0.80 23.62
C LEU A 960 -23.70 -0.67 24.03
N MET A 961 -23.80 -0.97 25.32
CA MET A 961 -24.06 -2.34 25.80
C MET A 961 -25.49 -2.77 25.48
N ILE A 962 -26.46 -1.85 25.42
CA ILE A 962 -27.85 -2.13 25.06
C ILE A 962 -27.98 -2.37 23.55
N VAL A 963 -27.28 -1.56 22.74
CA VAL A 963 -27.09 -1.83 21.31
C VAL A 963 -26.48 -3.22 21.09
N GLY A 964 -25.51 -3.60 21.93
CA GLY A 964 -24.93 -4.94 22.00
C GLY A 964 -25.96 -6.02 22.33
N LEU A 965 -26.71 -5.89 23.43
CA LEU A 965 -27.68 -6.89 23.89
C LEU A 965 -28.77 -7.16 22.82
N CYS A 966 -29.36 -6.11 22.26
CA CYS A 966 -30.33 -6.23 21.18
C CYS A 966 -29.74 -6.91 19.94
N ASN A 967 -28.47 -6.65 19.63
CA ASN A 967 -27.75 -7.33 18.54
C ASN A 967 -27.54 -8.82 18.83
N LEU A 968 -27.07 -9.17 20.03
CA LEU A 968 -26.82 -10.56 20.46
C LEU A 968 -28.11 -11.40 20.44
N ILE A 969 -29.23 -10.88 20.95
CA ILE A 969 -30.53 -11.58 20.94
C ILE A 969 -30.93 -11.95 19.51
N VAL A 970 -30.82 -11.01 18.57
CA VAL A 970 -31.14 -11.23 17.16
C VAL A 970 -30.16 -12.20 16.49
N HIS A 971 -28.86 -12.16 16.83
CA HIS A 971 -27.87 -13.10 16.29
C HIS A 971 -28.08 -14.53 16.82
N THR A 972 -28.45 -14.72 18.09
CA THR A 972 -28.82 -16.03 18.65
C THR A 972 -29.96 -16.68 17.86
N VAL A 973 -31.04 -15.94 17.57
CA VAL A 973 -32.19 -16.45 16.78
C VAL A 973 -31.82 -16.67 15.31
N MET A 974 -30.99 -15.78 14.73
CA MET A 974 -30.52 -15.90 13.34
C MET A 974 -29.62 -17.13 13.14
N TYR A 975 -28.62 -17.33 14.00
CA TYR A 975 -27.75 -18.50 13.94
C TYR A 975 -28.50 -19.79 14.31
N GLY A 976 -29.51 -19.72 15.19
CA GLY A 976 -30.43 -20.83 15.44
C GLY A 976 -31.22 -21.24 14.18
N TYR A 977 -31.74 -20.27 13.43
CA TYR A 977 -32.37 -20.52 12.12
C TYR A 977 -31.39 -21.17 11.13
N TYR A 978 -30.13 -20.69 11.07
CA TYR A 978 -29.11 -21.27 10.18
C TYR A 978 -28.61 -22.66 10.63
N LEU A 979 -28.58 -22.95 11.93
CA LEU A 979 -28.28 -24.27 12.48
C LEU A 979 -29.31 -25.30 12.02
N ILE A 980 -30.59 -25.03 12.25
CA ILE A 980 -31.71 -25.92 11.84
C ILE A 980 -31.73 -26.07 10.29
N ALA A 981 -31.45 -25.00 9.54
CA ALA A 981 -31.33 -25.05 8.08
C ALA A 981 -30.16 -25.88 7.56
N ALA A 982 -29.12 -26.11 8.37
CA ALA A 982 -27.94 -26.90 8.02
C ALA A 982 -28.11 -28.41 8.29
N LEU A 983 -28.98 -28.81 9.23
CA LEU A 983 -29.20 -30.22 9.58
C LEU A 983 -29.66 -31.06 8.38
N GLY A 984 -30.62 -30.57 7.59
CA GLY A 984 -31.01 -31.20 6.32
C GLY A 984 -32.43 -30.89 5.84
N PRO A 985 -32.89 -31.51 4.74
CA PRO A 985 -34.22 -31.28 4.17
C PRO A 985 -35.36 -31.63 5.14
N LYS A 986 -35.21 -32.70 5.96
CA LYS A 986 -36.22 -33.14 6.96
C LYS A 986 -36.66 -32.01 7.90
N TYR A 987 -35.74 -31.10 8.26
CA TYR A 987 -36.00 -30.01 9.20
C TYR A 987 -36.48 -28.71 8.52
N ARG A 988 -36.45 -28.60 7.18
CA ARG A 988 -36.88 -27.37 6.47
C ARG A 988 -38.37 -27.06 6.62
N LYS A 989 -39.23 -28.07 6.86
CA LYS A 989 -40.67 -27.89 7.06
C LYS A 989 -40.98 -26.94 8.23
N TYR A 990 -40.11 -26.88 9.24
CA TYR A 990 -40.29 -26.06 10.44
C TYR A 990 -39.79 -24.61 10.29
N LEU A 991 -39.13 -24.25 9.18
CA LEU A 991 -38.48 -22.94 8.99
C LEU A 991 -39.39 -21.85 8.40
N TRP A 992 -40.70 -21.92 8.67
CA TRP A 992 -41.72 -21.01 8.14
C TRP A 992 -41.55 -19.56 8.62
N TRP A 993 -41.02 -19.36 9.82
CA TRP A 993 -40.90 -18.04 10.47
C TRP A 993 -39.84 -17.09 9.88
N LYS A 994 -39.23 -17.41 8.73
CA LYS A 994 -38.19 -16.57 8.09
C LYS A 994 -38.61 -15.10 7.92
N LYS A 995 -39.89 -14.84 7.62
CA LYS A 995 -40.43 -13.47 7.51
C LYS A 995 -40.34 -12.70 8.84
N GLN A 996 -40.60 -13.37 9.95
CA GLN A 996 -40.54 -12.78 11.29
C GLN A 996 -39.10 -12.49 11.73
N LEU A 997 -38.13 -13.31 11.32
CA LEU A 997 -36.71 -13.02 11.54
C LEU A 997 -36.31 -11.66 10.95
N THR A 998 -36.73 -11.37 9.71
CA THR A 998 -36.44 -10.09 9.05
C THR A 998 -37.22 -8.92 9.67
N LEU A 999 -38.45 -9.15 10.13
CA LEU A 999 -39.21 -8.14 10.88
C LEU A 999 -38.51 -7.80 12.21
N MET A 1000 -38.03 -8.81 12.94
CA MET A 1000 -37.29 -8.64 14.19
C MET A 1000 -35.96 -7.90 13.99
N GLN A 1001 -35.23 -8.18 12.90
CA GLN A 1001 -34.03 -7.42 12.51
C GLN A 1001 -34.35 -5.93 12.28
N ILE A 1002 -35.46 -5.60 11.61
CA ILE A 1002 -35.89 -4.21 11.38
C ILE A 1002 -36.31 -3.56 12.71
N ALA A 1003 -37.10 -4.27 13.53
CA ALA A 1003 -37.52 -3.80 14.85
C ALA A 1003 -36.32 -3.51 15.77
N GLN A 1004 -35.29 -4.35 15.75
CA GLN A 1004 -34.04 -4.13 16.49
C GLN A 1004 -33.38 -2.80 16.12
N PHE A 1005 -33.27 -2.47 14.82
CA PHE A 1005 -32.72 -1.19 14.39
C PHE A 1005 -33.59 -0.01 14.80
N LEU A 1006 -34.93 -0.12 14.71
CA LEU A 1006 -35.84 0.93 15.16
C LEU A 1006 -35.75 1.16 16.69
N ILE A 1007 -35.70 0.10 17.49
CA ILE A 1007 -35.51 0.18 18.95
C ILE A 1007 -34.18 0.85 19.28
N ILE A 1008 -33.09 0.46 18.61
CA ILE A 1008 -31.77 1.08 18.80
C ILE A 1008 -31.80 2.58 18.44
N ILE A 1009 -32.38 2.96 17.30
CA ILE A 1009 -32.48 4.36 16.88
C ILE A 1009 -33.30 5.17 17.89
N THR A 1010 -34.48 4.67 18.31
CA THR A 1010 -35.32 5.34 19.31
C THR A 1010 -34.63 5.46 20.66
N TYR A 1011 -33.95 4.41 21.15
CA TYR A 1011 -33.24 4.44 22.43
C TYR A 1011 -32.09 5.44 22.41
N MET A 1012 -31.21 5.39 21.38
CA MET A 1012 -30.12 6.34 21.23
C MET A 1012 -30.63 7.78 21.02
N THR A 1013 -31.81 7.95 20.41
CA THR A 1013 -32.46 9.27 20.33
C THR A 1013 -32.91 9.74 21.71
N ILE A 1014 -33.68 8.96 22.47
CA ILE A 1014 -34.15 9.34 23.82
C ILE A 1014 -32.96 9.67 24.74
N SER A 1015 -31.90 8.86 24.68
CA SER A 1015 -30.66 9.06 25.44
C SER A 1015 -29.96 10.39 25.16
N LEU A 1016 -30.18 11.00 23.98
CA LEU A 1016 -29.65 12.33 23.64
C LEU A 1016 -30.52 13.49 24.18
N TRP A 1017 -31.77 13.23 24.57
CA TRP A 1017 -32.69 14.23 25.15
C TRP A 1017 -32.75 14.15 26.69
N THR A 1018 -32.47 12.99 27.30
CA THR A 1018 -32.39 12.82 28.76
C THR A 1018 -31.11 13.44 29.32
N SER A 1019 -31.21 14.68 29.81
CA SER A 1019 -30.09 15.46 30.37
C SER A 1019 -29.64 14.95 31.74
N CYS A 1020 -28.87 13.87 31.76
CA CYS A 1020 -28.41 13.23 32.99
C CYS A 1020 -27.15 13.92 33.53
N GLY A 1021 -27.28 14.56 34.71
CA GLY A 1021 -26.38 15.59 35.25
C GLY A 1021 -24.98 15.17 35.72
N TYR A 1022 -24.31 14.25 35.04
CA TYR A 1022 -22.91 13.92 35.29
C TYR A 1022 -22.00 15.07 34.85
N LYS A 1023 -21.28 15.67 35.81
CA LYS A 1023 -20.17 16.59 35.50
C LYS A 1023 -19.11 15.84 34.68
N PRO A 1024 -18.65 16.38 33.53
CA PRO A 1024 -17.59 15.74 32.77
C PRO A 1024 -16.29 15.75 33.58
N ILE A 1025 -15.58 14.61 33.59
CA ILE A 1025 -14.26 14.43 34.22
C ILE A 1025 -13.15 15.17 33.43
N ILE A 1026 -13.52 15.91 32.38
CA ILE A 1026 -12.62 16.67 31.51
C ILE A 1026 -13.12 18.12 31.44
N THR A 1027 -12.67 18.93 32.39
CA THR A 1027 -12.44 20.36 32.15
C THR A 1027 -11.07 20.52 31.51
N ILE A 1028 -11.01 21.18 30.35
CA ILE A 1028 -9.81 21.67 29.66
C ILE A 1028 -10.03 23.15 29.41
#